data_AF-A0AB34KXU7-F1
#
_entry.id   AF-A0AB34KXU7-F1
#
_cell.length_a   1.000
_cell.length_b   1.000
_cell.length_c   1.000
_cell.angle_alpha   90.00
_cell.angle_beta   90.00
_cell.angle_gamma   90.00
#
_symmetry.space_group_name_H-M   'P 1'
#
loop_
_entity.id
_entity.type
_entity.pdbx_description
1 polymer ?
#
loop_
_entity_poly.entity_id
_entity_poly.type
_entity_poly.pdbx_seq_one_letter_code
_entity_poly.pdbx_strand_id
1 'polypeptide(L)'
;MAATTSVGEMFPRIAMRGAQRNMPMRPIAPLARTLLSARRSVSTASNKSPLALSKVAIRSPILGQVQQRTLFGTSWGASANRNMLAYMEQTANNNPASATAQNAFYSALLRSNMPEIVVERYNTGRFATNTACDNVYKKALQQIGATESGAVGNGITQTGQGNGISNEQLQAIGQAVAAKHSGGNVGVTARAGSGNKSEPLHVVVDESLGAFVFRMVKFILIFGFVVYVGLVIFTLLVEALGFMKKTGGAQNAETKPELQTTRFADVHGCDEAKEELQELVEFLKSPESFSTLGGKMPKGVLLAGPPGTGKTLLARAVAGEAQVPFFYMSGSEFDEVYVGVGAKRVRELFANARTKSPAIIFIDELDAVGSKRHERDAAYAKQTLNQLLTELDGFEQNSGVIIIGATNFPESLDKALTRPGRFDRNVAVSLPDVRGRISILKHHLKNIKFDTDVDASIIARGTPGFSGAELESIVNQAAVHASKRKAAQVSLEDMVWAKDKIMMGAERRSAVIQEKDKIMTAYHEGGHALVALLTEGCDPLYKATIMPRGHALGITFQLPEMDKVSETKKGLEARIDVCMGGKVAEQLIYGDDGVSTGASSDIQQATNLAYHMVTQAGMSELLGNIDLATNYNRLSTETKKQIETEVRRIIEAGKDRATKLLTEKRTELDRLATALVEYETLDKEEMEKVIRGEKLPNKLKASSDTPVKLPGVPLPPAIGVPPPVGGQPGGQGGGDVPRPYPAGNP
;
A
#
# COMPACT_ATOMS: atom_id res chain seq x y z
N MET A 1 -9.33 -27.87 -68.87
CA MET A 1 -8.40 -28.90 -69.40
C MET A 1 -7.26 -28.99 -68.40
N ALA A 2 -7.29 -29.88 -67.40
CA ALA A 2 -6.97 -31.32 -67.47
C ALA A 2 -5.55 -31.53 -68.05
N ALA A 3 -4.59 -32.25 -67.45
CA ALA A 3 -4.57 -33.16 -66.31
C ALA A 3 -3.09 -33.52 -65.99
N THR A 4 -2.84 -34.13 -64.82
CA THR A 4 -1.85 -35.21 -64.53
C THR A 4 -0.34 -34.96 -64.75
N THR A 5 0.64 -35.65 -64.17
CA THR A 5 0.96 -36.36 -62.90
C THR A 5 2.46 -36.71 -63.04
N SER A 6 3.17 -36.91 -61.92
CA SER A 6 4.24 -37.91 -61.77
C SER A 6 5.74 -37.54 -61.94
N VAL A 7 6.44 -37.51 -60.79
CA VAL A 7 7.63 -38.29 -60.38
C VAL A 7 8.87 -38.39 -61.31
N GLY A 8 10.05 -38.03 -60.75
CA GLY A 8 11.19 -38.96 -60.71
C GLY A 8 12.47 -38.62 -61.50
N GLU A 9 13.49 -38.18 -60.76
CA GLU A 9 14.96 -38.25 -60.94
C GLU A 9 15.62 -38.74 -62.26
N MET A 10 16.65 -37.98 -62.72
CA MET A 10 17.91 -38.45 -63.34
C MET A 10 18.93 -37.27 -63.35
N PHE A 11 20.10 -37.33 -62.68
CA PHE A 11 21.44 -37.81 -63.14
C PHE A 11 22.06 -37.02 -64.33
N PRO A 12 23.39 -37.00 -64.64
CA PRO A 12 24.55 -37.73 -64.04
C PRO A 12 25.97 -37.04 -64.01
N ARG A 13 26.92 -37.68 -63.26
CA ARG A 13 28.34 -38.09 -63.57
C ARG A 13 29.38 -37.08 -64.17
N ILE A 14 30.72 -37.13 -64.01
CA ILE A 14 31.78 -37.94 -63.35
C ILE A 14 33.12 -37.19 -63.60
N ALA A 15 34.10 -37.24 -62.67
CA ALA A 15 35.56 -37.52 -62.90
C ALA A 15 36.36 -37.18 -61.62
N MET A 16 36.94 -38.11 -60.83
CA MET A 16 38.04 -39.08 -60.97
C MET A 16 39.46 -38.60 -60.59
N ARG A 17 40.16 -39.48 -59.83
CA ARG A 17 41.58 -39.56 -59.35
C ARG A 17 41.87 -38.86 -58.00
N GLY A 18 42.24 -39.52 -56.89
CA GLY A 18 43.21 -40.63 -56.64
C GLY A 18 44.55 -39.98 -56.22
N ALA A 19 45.27 -40.25 -55.12
CA ALA A 19 45.41 -41.31 -54.12
C ALA A 19 46.19 -40.69 -52.90
N GLN A 20 46.36 -41.22 -51.68
CA GLN A 20 46.99 -42.48 -51.24
C GLN A 20 46.88 -42.68 -49.70
N ARG A 21 46.67 -43.95 -49.30
CA ARG A 21 47.28 -44.73 -48.17
C ARG A 21 46.74 -44.68 -46.72
N ASN A 22 45.97 -45.73 -46.40
CA ASN A 22 46.09 -46.76 -45.33
C ASN A 22 46.25 -46.42 -43.81
N MET A 23 45.13 -46.60 -43.06
CA MET A 23 44.82 -47.60 -41.99
C MET A 23 45.88 -48.01 -40.91
N PRO A 24 45.51 -48.63 -39.74
CA PRO A 24 44.22 -48.69 -38.98
C PRO A 24 44.33 -48.76 -37.41
N MET A 25 43.17 -48.97 -36.74
CA MET A 25 42.91 -49.62 -35.41
C MET A 25 42.84 -48.80 -34.08
N ARG A 26 41.59 -48.51 -33.62
CA ARG A 26 40.86 -48.98 -32.38
C ARG A 26 41.66 -49.47 -31.12
N PRO A 27 41.05 -49.63 -29.90
CA PRO A 27 40.18 -48.77 -29.04
C PRO A 27 40.37 -48.99 -27.48
N ILE A 28 39.46 -48.45 -26.63
CA ILE A 28 39.02 -48.87 -25.24
C ILE A 28 39.82 -48.41 -23.96
N ALA A 29 39.02 -48.18 -22.90
CA ALA A 29 39.18 -47.46 -21.61
C ALA A 29 39.93 -48.21 -20.43
N PRO A 30 39.64 -47.96 -19.13
CA PRO A 30 40.06 -46.89 -18.18
C PRO A 30 40.83 -47.44 -16.93
N LEU A 31 41.41 -46.60 -16.03
CA LEU A 31 41.60 -46.87 -14.57
C LEU A 31 42.32 -45.75 -13.78
N ALA A 32 42.31 -45.88 -12.45
CA ALA A 32 42.27 -44.86 -11.39
C ALA A 32 43.62 -44.45 -10.71
N ARG A 33 43.51 -43.38 -9.89
CA ARG A 33 44.26 -42.96 -8.65
C ARG A 33 45.75 -43.32 -8.47
N THR A 34 46.57 -42.38 -7.95
CA THR A 34 47.03 -42.29 -6.52
C THR A 34 48.12 -41.19 -6.28
N LEU A 35 47.91 -40.38 -5.23
CA LEU A 35 48.76 -39.59 -4.29
C LEU A 35 50.25 -39.23 -4.53
N LEU A 36 50.62 -37.98 -4.14
CA LEU A 36 51.72 -37.58 -3.20
C LEU A 36 51.78 -36.02 -3.14
N SER A 37 51.47 -35.36 -2.01
CA SER A 37 52.36 -34.97 -0.88
C SER A 37 53.11 -33.63 -1.04
N ALA A 38 52.77 -32.61 -0.22
CA ALA A 38 53.72 -31.88 0.65
C ALA A 38 53.04 -30.75 1.48
N ARG A 39 53.52 -30.60 2.73
CA ARG A 39 53.08 -29.75 3.85
C ARG A 39 53.67 -28.31 3.84
N ARG A 40 52.99 -27.36 4.51
CA ARG A 40 53.47 -26.39 5.56
C ARG A 40 52.45 -25.24 5.66
N SER A 41 51.77 -24.92 6.78
CA SER A 41 52.13 -24.56 8.17
C SER A 41 52.11 -23.04 8.45
N VAL A 42 51.41 -22.71 9.54
CA VAL A 42 51.04 -21.43 10.18
C VAL A 42 52.23 -20.55 10.64
N SER A 43 52.01 -19.22 10.72
CA SER A 43 52.56 -18.21 11.69
C SER A 43 51.83 -16.86 11.42
N THR A 44 50.99 -16.24 12.27
CA THR A 44 51.13 -15.49 13.55
C THR A 44 51.95 -14.18 13.55
N ALA A 45 51.36 -13.15 14.20
CA ALA A 45 51.90 -11.86 14.69
C ALA A 45 51.84 -10.66 13.69
N SER A 46 50.92 -9.70 13.87
CA SER A 46 50.86 -8.55 14.81
C SER A 46 51.55 -7.28 14.26
N ASN A 47 50.79 -6.19 14.10
CA ASN A 47 51.23 -4.85 14.53
C ASN A 47 50.07 -3.86 14.58
N LYS A 48 49.98 -3.18 15.72
CA LYS A 48 49.10 -2.04 16.02
C LYS A 48 49.82 -0.73 15.69
N SER A 49 49.02 0.34 15.63
CA SER A 49 49.30 1.74 16.02
C SER A 49 49.61 2.74 14.88
N PRO A 50 49.55 4.07 15.15
CA PRO A 50 48.31 4.86 15.27
C PRO A 50 48.38 6.19 14.49
N LEU A 51 47.26 6.92 14.35
CA LEU A 51 47.31 8.33 13.90
C LEU A 51 46.44 9.23 14.79
N ALA A 52 47.12 10.23 15.36
CA ALA A 52 46.59 11.36 16.09
C ALA A 52 46.37 12.55 15.14
N LEU A 53 45.38 13.40 15.41
CA LEU A 53 45.30 14.75 14.83
C LEU A 53 44.78 15.78 15.85
N SER A 54 45.31 16.98 15.66
CA SER A 54 45.41 18.15 16.53
C SER A 54 44.23 19.14 16.46
N LYS A 55 44.10 19.97 17.51
CA LYS A 55 43.30 21.22 17.62
C LYS A 55 43.92 22.34 16.74
N VAL A 56 43.24 23.40 16.26
CA VAL A 56 42.76 24.62 16.99
C VAL A 56 42.05 25.61 16.01
N ALA A 57 40.93 26.24 16.47
CA ALA A 57 40.36 27.61 16.23
C ALA A 57 39.90 28.11 14.83
N ILE A 58 38.93 29.04 14.62
CA ILE A 58 37.93 29.85 15.39
C ILE A 58 36.96 30.51 14.34
N ARG A 59 35.64 30.59 14.64
CA ARG A 59 34.63 31.68 14.39
C ARG A 59 33.25 31.18 13.92
N SER A 60 32.25 31.41 14.78
CA SER A 60 30.80 31.46 14.51
C SER A 60 30.43 32.79 13.77
N PRO A 61 29.18 33.07 13.29
CA PRO A 61 27.93 32.51 13.80
C PRO A 61 26.69 32.35 12.86
N ILE A 62 25.66 31.68 13.40
CA ILE A 62 24.19 31.76 13.16
C ILE A 62 23.53 30.99 11.97
N LEU A 63 22.38 30.39 12.33
CA LEU A 63 21.22 29.87 11.59
C LEU A 63 21.25 28.39 11.22
N GLY A 64 20.39 27.64 11.93
CA GLY A 64 20.32 26.20 11.90
C GLY A 64 19.17 25.65 11.05
N GLN A 65 19.31 24.37 10.75
CA GLN A 65 18.21 23.41 10.73
C GLN A 65 18.81 22.04 11.07
N VAL A 66 18.42 21.53 12.24
CA VAL A 66 18.83 20.21 12.72
C VAL A 66 17.97 19.16 12.03
N GLN A 67 18.63 18.37 11.20
CA GLN A 67 18.15 17.13 10.62
C GLN A 67 18.07 16.06 11.73
N GLN A 68 16.87 15.73 12.21
CA GLN A 68 16.70 14.64 13.17
C GLN A 68 16.68 13.29 12.46
N ARG A 69 17.66 12.45 12.81
CA ARG A 69 17.67 11.01 12.56
C ARG A 69 16.61 10.34 13.44
N THR A 70 15.78 9.48 12.85
CA THR A 70 14.96 8.50 13.59
C THR A 70 15.37 7.09 13.17
N LEU A 71 15.96 6.36 14.11
CA LEU A 71 16.05 4.91 14.13
C LEU A 71 14.99 4.44 15.14
N PHE A 72 14.21 3.42 14.76
CA PHE A 72 13.35 2.52 15.54
C PHE A 72 11.92 2.34 14.98
N GLY A 73 11.76 1.23 14.25
CA GLY A 73 10.71 0.20 14.40
C GLY A 73 9.24 0.61 14.37
N THR A 74 8.58 0.31 13.25
CA THR A 74 7.13 0.40 13.01
C THR A 74 6.39 -0.84 13.53
N SER A 75 5.33 -0.63 14.33
CA SER A 75 4.22 -1.57 14.54
C SER A 75 2.95 -0.94 13.98
N TRP A 76 2.24 -1.69 13.16
CA TRP A 76 1.07 -1.27 12.39
C TRP A 76 -0.15 -1.12 13.30
N GLY A 77 -0.72 0.10 13.35
CA GLY A 77 -1.93 0.42 14.11
C GLY A 77 -2.00 1.82 14.76
N ALA A 78 -0.94 2.65 14.68
CA ALA A 78 -0.82 3.87 15.50
C ALA A 78 -0.69 5.19 14.72
N SER A 79 -1.12 5.28 13.46
CA SER A 79 -0.88 6.48 12.64
C SER A 79 -1.67 7.73 13.11
N ALA A 80 -2.83 7.55 13.76
CA ALA A 80 -3.59 8.67 14.32
C ALA A 80 -2.99 9.23 15.62
N ASN A 81 -2.32 8.39 16.43
CA ASN A 81 -1.73 8.80 17.71
C ASN A 81 -0.38 9.51 17.57
N ARG A 82 0.39 9.24 16.50
CA ARG A 82 1.70 9.89 16.28
C ARG A 82 1.59 11.40 16.05
N ASN A 83 0.62 11.84 15.24
CA ASN A 83 0.42 13.27 14.97
C ASN A 83 -0.07 14.02 16.22
N MET A 84 -0.94 13.40 17.02
CA MET A 84 -1.41 13.99 18.28
C MET A 84 -0.29 14.06 19.32
N LEU A 85 0.54 13.03 19.43
CA LEU A 85 1.68 13.02 20.35
C LEU A 85 2.75 14.05 19.95
N ALA A 86 3.05 14.17 18.66
CA ALA A 86 3.97 15.18 18.14
C ALA A 86 3.46 16.61 18.39
N TYR A 87 2.15 16.86 18.22
CA TYR A 87 1.54 18.14 18.55
C TYR A 87 1.61 18.46 20.05
N MET A 88 1.34 17.46 20.91
CA MET A 88 1.46 17.60 22.37
C MET A 88 2.90 17.83 22.81
N GLU A 89 3.86 17.16 22.16
CA GLU A 89 5.29 17.36 22.38
C GLU A 89 5.71 18.78 22.02
N GLN A 90 5.32 19.26 20.84
CA GLN A 90 5.60 20.62 20.38
C GLN A 90 4.98 21.66 21.32
N THR A 91 3.73 21.44 21.75
CA THR A 91 3.03 22.33 22.70
C THR A 91 3.71 22.37 24.06
N ALA A 92 4.18 21.22 24.56
CA ALA A 92 4.91 21.12 25.82
C ALA A 92 6.33 21.72 25.73
N ASN A 93 7.01 21.59 24.59
CA ASN A 93 8.33 22.19 24.38
C ASN A 93 8.25 23.71 24.21
N ASN A 94 7.18 24.22 23.58
CA ASN A 94 6.94 25.65 23.43
C ASN A 94 6.55 26.33 24.76
N ASN A 95 6.01 25.58 25.72
CA ASN A 95 5.57 26.09 27.03
C ASN A 95 6.23 25.35 28.21
N PRO A 96 7.55 25.52 28.42
CA PRO A 96 8.28 24.78 29.45
C PRO A 96 7.86 25.14 30.88
N ALA A 97 7.33 26.36 31.08
CA ALA A 97 6.83 26.84 32.38
C ALA A 97 5.39 26.40 32.69
N SER A 98 4.67 25.80 31.76
CA SER A 98 3.27 25.39 31.96
C SER A 98 3.18 23.93 32.41
N ALA A 99 2.93 23.72 33.70
CA ALA A 99 2.79 22.38 34.25
C ALA A 99 1.60 21.59 33.66
N THR A 100 0.54 22.28 33.22
CA THR A 100 -0.63 21.66 32.57
C THR A 100 -0.28 21.06 31.20
N ALA A 101 0.54 21.77 30.40
CA ALA A 101 1.00 21.29 29.11
C ALA A 101 1.93 20.07 29.27
N GLN A 102 2.83 20.09 30.26
CA GLN A 102 3.68 18.94 30.58
C GLN A 102 2.87 17.72 31.03
N ASN A 103 1.87 17.92 31.89
CA ASN A 103 1.01 16.82 32.35
C ASN A 103 0.19 16.18 31.21
N ALA A 104 -0.35 17.00 30.30
CA ALA A 104 -1.04 16.51 29.12
C ALA A 104 -0.13 15.62 28.25
N PHE A 105 1.12 16.05 28.05
CA PHE A 105 2.12 15.28 27.32
C PHE A 105 2.54 13.99 28.06
N TYR A 106 2.86 14.04 29.35
CA TYR A 106 3.25 12.87 30.14
C TYR A 106 2.13 11.82 30.22
N SER A 107 0.87 12.26 30.33
CA SER A 107 -0.28 11.34 30.31
C SER A 107 -0.50 10.70 28.95
N ALA A 108 -0.22 11.41 27.85
CA ALA A 108 -0.26 10.86 26.49
C ALA A 108 0.85 9.83 26.24
N LEU A 109 2.06 10.06 26.80
CA LEU A 109 3.17 9.11 26.76
C LEU A 109 2.86 7.81 27.50
N LEU A 110 2.26 7.89 28.69
CA LEU A 110 1.83 6.69 29.42
C LEU A 110 0.77 5.88 28.67
N ARG A 111 -0.23 6.55 28.06
CA ARG A 111 -1.24 5.86 27.23
C ARG A 111 -0.64 5.19 26.00
N SER A 112 0.45 5.75 25.49
CA SER A 112 1.18 5.22 24.34
C SER A 112 2.25 4.18 24.73
N ASN A 113 2.25 3.72 25.99
CA ASN A 113 3.17 2.72 26.53
C ASN A 113 4.66 3.12 26.44
N MET A 114 4.97 4.42 26.67
CA MET A 114 6.34 4.95 26.69
C MET A 114 6.67 5.62 28.05
N PRO A 115 6.76 4.85 29.15
CA PRO A 115 7.00 5.40 30.49
C PRO A 115 8.44 5.91 30.70
N GLU A 116 9.42 5.38 29.96
CA GLU A 116 10.85 5.75 30.08
C GLU A 116 11.09 7.24 29.78
N ILE A 117 10.44 7.76 28.73
CA ILE A 117 10.56 9.16 28.31
C ILE A 117 10.00 10.11 29.38
N VAL A 118 8.95 9.69 30.09
CA VAL A 118 8.38 10.47 31.20
C VAL A 118 9.39 10.58 32.35
N VAL A 119 10.08 9.48 32.68
CA VAL A 119 11.07 9.44 33.75
C VAL A 119 12.30 10.27 33.41
N GLU A 120 12.84 10.11 32.19
CA GLU A 120 13.99 10.89 31.72
C GLU A 120 13.67 12.38 31.76
N ARG A 121 12.53 12.78 31.18
CA ARG A 121 12.14 14.19 31.06
C ARG A 121 11.82 14.82 32.41
N TYR A 122 11.16 14.09 33.31
CA TYR A 122 10.90 14.57 34.68
C TYR A 122 12.20 14.74 35.48
N ASN A 123 13.15 13.80 35.36
CA ASN A 123 14.44 13.85 36.06
C ASN A 123 15.37 14.96 35.56
N THR A 124 15.17 15.48 34.34
CA THR A 124 15.94 16.64 33.88
C THR A 124 15.71 17.89 34.71
N GLY A 125 14.57 18.00 35.42
CA GLY A 125 14.22 19.17 36.24
C GLY A 125 14.01 20.46 35.45
N ARG A 126 13.97 20.41 34.10
CA ARG A 126 13.93 21.59 33.22
C ARG A 126 12.52 22.14 32.97
N PHE A 127 11.48 21.42 33.38
CA PHE A 127 10.09 21.73 33.05
C PHE A 127 9.27 21.89 34.33
N ALA A 128 8.24 22.74 34.29
CA ALA A 128 7.36 22.96 35.42
C ALA A 128 6.58 21.68 35.77
N THR A 129 6.54 21.35 37.06
CA THR A 129 5.82 20.20 37.62
C THR A 129 4.62 20.65 38.45
N ASN A 130 3.62 19.78 38.58
CA ASN A 130 2.44 19.93 39.43
C ASN A 130 2.16 18.54 40.04
N THR A 131 1.38 18.47 41.12
CA THR A 131 0.96 17.24 41.78
C THR A 131 0.42 16.18 40.81
N ALA A 132 -0.20 16.60 39.69
CA ALA A 132 -0.64 15.69 38.63
C ALA A 132 0.53 15.07 37.83
N CYS A 133 1.57 15.86 37.51
CA CYS A 133 2.80 15.36 36.88
C CYS A 133 3.51 14.34 37.79
N ASP A 134 3.56 14.61 39.10
CA ASP A 134 4.20 13.75 40.10
C ASP A 134 3.49 12.39 40.18
N ASN A 135 2.15 12.39 40.09
CA ASN A 135 1.35 11.18 40.06
C ASN A 135 1.55 10.36 38.78
N VAL A 136 1.71 11.03 37.64
CA VAL A 136 2.02 10.40 36.34
C VAL A 136 3.44 9.82 36.34
N TYR A 137 4.41 10.53 36.92
CA TYR A 137 5.78 10.05 37.10
C TYR A 137 5.83 8.80 38.00
N LYS A 138 5.12 8.79 39.13
CA LYS A 138 5.01 7.61 40.00
C LYS A 138 4.42 6.40 39.28
N LYS A 139 3.39 6.61 38.43
CA LYS A 139 2.82 5.55 37.59
C LYS A 139 3.82 5.04 36.55
N ALA A 140 4.60 5.93 35.93
CA ALA A 140 5.66 5.55 34.98
C ALA A 140 6.71 4.66 35.65
N LEU A 141 7.15 5.00 36.87
CA LEU A 141 8.09 4.18 37.65
C LEU A 141 7.52 2.79 37.99
N GLN A 142 6.23 2.72 38.35
CA GLN A 142 5.57 1.43 38.61
C GLN A 142 5.48 0.56 37.35
N GLN A 143 5.20 1.16 36.19
CA GLN A 143 5.11 0.43 34.93
C GLN A 143 6.47 -0.10 34.46
N ILE A 144 7.55 0.67 34.69
CA ILE A 144 8.93 0.23 34.42
C ILE A 144 9.35 -0.87 35.40
N GLY A 145 9.04 -0.72 36.69
CA GLY A 145 9.31 -1.75 37.71
C GLY A 145 8.52 -3.05 37.49
N ALA A 146 7.31 -2.96 36.92
CA ALA A 146 6.51 -4.11 36.53
C ALA A 146 7.08 -4.87 35.31
N THR A 147 7.83 -4.20 34.43
CA THR A 147 8.49 -4.84 33.29
C THR A 147 9.78 -5.60 33.65
N GLU A 148 10.44 -5.28 34.76
CA GLU A 148 11.63 -6.03 35.23
C GLU A 148 11.28 -7.31 36.01
N SER A 149 10.04 -7.45 36.49
CA SER A 149 9.57 -8.64 37.19
C SER A 149 8.67 -9.48 36.27
N GLY A 150 9.26 -10.50 35.64
CA GLY A 150 8.57 -11.38 34.70
C GLY A 150 7.31 -12.08 35.27
N ALA A 151 6.19 -11.82 34.61
CA ALA A 151 5.00 -12.66 34.37
C ALA A 151 4.34 -13.43 35.55
N VAL A 152 3.11 -13.03 35.93
CA VAL A 152 1.89 -13.90 36.03
C VAL A 152 0.61 -13.00 36.07
N GLY A 153 -0.27 -13.18 35.08
CA GLY A 153 -1.71 -13.46 35.26
C GLY A 153 -2.72 -12.35 35.64
N ASN A 154 -3.68 -12.17 34.71
CA ASN A 154 -5.12 -11.86 34.86
C ASN A 154 -5.60 -10.44 35.22
N GLY A 155 -6.18 -9.78 34.22
CA GLY A 155 -7.63 -9.89 33.98
C GLY A 155 -8.59 -8.96 34.75
N ILE A 156 -9.32 -8.18 33.95
CA ILE A 156 -10.74 -7.76 34.08
C ILE A 156 -11.02 -6.27 34.42
N THR A 157 -11.89 -5.75 33.55
CA THR A 157 -12.64 -4.51 33.40
C THR A 157 -13.27 -3.87 34.66
N GLN A 158 -13.39 -2.53 34.72
CA GLN A 158 -14.64 -1.77 34.47
C GLN A 158 -14.55 -0.27 34.86
N THR A 159 -15.02 0.59 33.95
CA THR A 159 -15.84 1.83 34.10
C THR A 159 -15.85 2.66 35.40
N GLY A 160 -15.82 4.00 35.24
CA GLY A 160 -16.54 4.91 36.15
C GLY A 160 -15.95 6.32 36.34
N GLN A 161 -16.76 7.35 36.08
CA GLN A 161 -16.52 8.79 36.21
C GLN A 161 -16.26 9.31 37.63
N GLY A 162 -15.55 10.45 37.73
CA GLY A 162 -16.08 11.63 38.42
C GLY A 162 -15.56 11.99 39.82
N ASN A 163 -14.89 13.15 39.88
CA ASN A 163 -14.79 14.15 40.96
C ASN A 163 -14.09 13.85 42.30
N GLY A 164 -13.01 14.62 42.51
CA GLY A 164 -12.73 15.46 43.68
C GLY A 164 -12.97 14.88 45.08
N ILE A 165 -11.91 14.38 45.70
CA ILE A 165 -11.90 13.93 47.09
C ILE A 165 -10.85 14.75 47.86
N SER A 166 -11.26 15.36 48.98
CA SER A 166 -10.46 16.24 49.84
C SER A 166 -9.42 15.46 50.65
N ASN A 167 -8.38 16.16 51.12
CA ASN A 167 -7.25 15.58 51.86
C ASN A 167 -7.63 14.86 53.16
N GLU A 168 -8.83 15.08 53.71
CA GLU A 168 -9.34 14.35 54.89
C GLU A 168 -9.95 12.99 54.53
N GLN A 169 -10.52 12.82 53.32
CA GLN A 169 -10.98 11.52 52.85
C GLN A 169 -9.83 10.62 52.38
N LEU A 170 -8.69 11.20 51.96
CA LEU A 170 -7.46 10.41 51.75
C LEU A 170 -6.87 9.89 53.06
N GLN A 171 -7.03 10.62 54.17
CA GLN A 171 -6.54 10.19 55.49
C GLN A 171 -7.44 9.11 56.13
N ALA A 172 -8.75 9.14 55.86
CA ALA A 172 -9.68 8.08 56.24
C ALA A 172 -9.48 6.78 55.42
N ILE A 173 -9.12 6.91 54.13
CA ILE A 173 -8.76 5.75 53.28
C ILE A 173 -7.38 5.19 53.68
N GLY A 174 -6.46 6.04 54.13
CA GLY A 174 -5.17 5.62 54.70
C GLY A 174 -5.30 4.82 56.01
N GLN A 175 -6.31 5.10 56.83
CA GLN A 175 -6.57 4.34 58.06
C GLN A 175 -7.42 3.07 57.84
N ALA A 176 -8.30 3.05 56.83
CA ALA A 176 -9.06 1.84 56.47
C ALA A 176 -8.19 0.76 55.78
N VAL A 177 -7.11 1.16 55.10
CA VAL A 177 -6.15 0.23 54.49
C VAL A 177 -5.12 -0.27 55.52
N ALA A 178 -4.90 0.46 56.62
CA ALA A 178 -4.07 -0.01 57.74
C ALA A 178 -4.79 -1.00 58.69
N ALA A 179 -6.12 -1.13 58.61
CA ALA A 179 -6.92 -1.97 59.50
C ALA A 179 -7.26 -3.37 58.95
N LYS A 180 -6.77 -3.76 57.75
CA LYS A 180 -7.04 -5.10 57.17
C LYS A 180 -5.90 -6.10 57.27
N HIS A 181 -4.78 -5.75 57.91
CA HIS A 181 -3.78 -6.71 58.35
C HIS A 181 -3.39 -6.48 59.81
N SER A 182 -4.11 -7.20 60.68
CA SER A 182 -3.68 -7.70 61.99
C SER A 182 -3.08 -6.72 63.00
N GLY A 183 -3.91 -6.37 64.00
CA GLY A 183 -3.45 -6.24 65.38
C GLY A 183 -3.29 -4.81 65.90
N GLY A 184 -4.40 -4.21 66.36
CA GLY A 184 -4.37 -2.98 67.15
C GLY A 184 -5.67 -2.81 67.92
N ASN A 185 -5.74 -3.42 69.11
CA ASN A 185 -6.84 -3.22 70.06
C ASN A 185 -6.91 -1.75 70.47
N VAL A 186 -8.06 -1.12 70.23
CA VAL A 186 -8.42 0.17 70.81
C VAL A 186 -8.61 -0.02 72.31
N GLY A 187 -7.83 0.74 73.09
CA GLY A 187 -7.90 0.76 74.54
C GLY A 187 -9.25 1.29 75.04
N VAL A 188 -9.88 0.55 75.93
CA VAL A 188 -10.98 1.06 76.76
C VAL A 188 -10.38 1.42 78.12
N THR A 189 -10.20 2.72 78.32
CA THR A 189 -9.94 3.32 79.63
C THR A 189 -11.17 3.16 80.52
N ALA A 190 -10.91 2.61 81.71
CA ALA A 190 -11.88 2.32 82.75
C ALA A 190 -12.63 3.57 83.27
N ARG A 191 -13.93 3.41 83.52
CA ARG A 191 -14.58 3.99 84.70
C ARG A 191 -15.52 2.98 85.34
N ALA A 192 -15.44 2.98 86.66
CA ALA A 192 -15.80 1.91 87.56
C ALA A 192 -17.29 1.82 87.89
N GLY A 193 -17.74 0.56 87.96
CA GLY A 193 -18.60 -0.05 88.99
C GLY A 193 -19.60 0.80 89.78
N SER A 194 -20.87 0.38 89.71
CA SER A 194 -21.73 0.28 90.89
C SER A 194 -21.96 -1.20 91.18
N GLY A 195 -21.49 -1.69 92.33
CA GLY A 195 -21.66 -3.08 92.73
C GLY A 195 -23.09 -3.41 93.17
N ASN A 196 -23.46 -4.69 93.03
CA ASN A 196 -23.67 -5.52 94.22
C ASN A 196 -23.84 -7.03 93.91
N LYS A 197 -23.18 -7.83 94.75
CA LYS A 197 -23.50 -9.20 95.22
C LYS A 197 -23.82 -10.30 94.19
N SER A 198 -22.79 -10.77 93.47
CA SER A 198 -22.58 -12.20 93.17
C SER A 198 -21.41 -12.38 92.18
N GLU A 199 -20.19 -12.56 92.69
CA GLU A 199 -19.05 -12.96 91.85
C GLU A 199 -18.14 -13.95 92.61
N PRO A 200 -17.99 -15.19 92.13
CA PRO A 200 -16.78 -15.97 92.36
C PRO A 200 -15.72 -15.62 91.29
N LEU A 201 -14.45 -15.61 91.71
CA LEU A 201 -13.27 -15.31 90.88
C LEU A 201 -13.25 -16.11 89.56
N HIS A 202 -13.10 -15.42 88.44
CA HIS A 202 -12.80 -16.05 87.15
C HIS A 202 -11.27 -16.24 87.00
N VAL A 203 -10.81 -17.49 87.06
CA VAL A 203 -9.44 -17.86 86.69
C VAL A 203 -9.37 -17.93 85.17
N VAL A 204 -8.64 -16.99 84.57
CA VAL A 204 -8.28 -17.04 83.15
C VAL A 204 -7.08 -17.99 83.04
N VAL A 205 -7.27 -19.14 82.39
CA VAL A 205 -6.18 -20.02 82.00
C VAL A 205 -5.65 -19.50 80.67
N ASP A 206 -4.44 -18.96 80.66
CA ASP A 206 -3.74 -18.60 79.43
C ASP A 206 -3.36 -19.89 78.67
N GLU A 207 -4.06 -20.17 77.57
CA GLU A 207 -3.63 -21.22 76.63
C GLU A 207 -2.29 -20.78 76.00
N SER A 208 -1.28 -21.65 76.11
CA SER A 208 0.07 -21.32 75.60
C SER A 208 0.04 -21.16 74.07
N LEU A 209 0.71 -20.10 73.59
CA LEU A 209 0.85 -19.76 72.16
C LEU A 209 1.33 -20.94 71.29
N GLY A 210 2.03 -21.91 71.87
CA GLY A 210 2.49 -23.12 71.17
C GLY A 210 1.33 -24.02 70.68
N ALA A 211 0.24 -24.11 71.43
CA ALA A 211 -0.92 -24.92 71.05
C ALA A 211 -1.72 -24.30 69.88
N PHE A 212 -1.67 -22.97 69.74
CA PHE A 212 -2.28 -22.24 68.63
C PHE A 212 -1.45 -22.41 67.34
N VAL A 213 -0.13 -22.24 67.43
CA VAL A 213 0.78 -22.41 66.27
C VAL A 213 0.72 -23.83 65.73
N PHE A 214 0.73 -24.84 66.60
CA PHE A 214 0.64 -26.25 66.15
C PHE A 214 -0.68 -26.55 65.42
N ARG A 215 -1.79 -25.93 65.88
CA ARG A 215 -3.10 -26.04 65.21
C ARG A 215 -3.10 -25.38 63.83
N MET A 216 -2.49 -24.21 63.71
CA MET A 216 -2.34 -23.50 62.43
C MET A 216 -1.47 -24.27 61.44
N VAL A 217 -0.34 -24.82 61.88
CA VAL A 217 0.55 -25.62 61.01
C VAL A 217 -0.17 -26.87 60.53
N LYS A 218 -0.88 -27.59 61.42
CA LYS A 218 -1.68 -28.75 61.04
C LYS A 218 -2.79 -28.38 60.04
N PHE A 219 -3.44 -27.24 60.23
CA PHE A 219 -4.46 -26.74 59.31
C PHE A 219 -3.88 -26.41 57.93
N ILE A 220 -2.74 -25.73 57.86
CA ILE A 220 -2.08 -25.37 56.59
C ILE A 220 -1.62 -26.62 55.84
N LEU A 221 -1.06 -27.62 56.53
CA LEU A 221 -0.63 -28.86 55.89
C LEU A 221 -1.80 -29.68 55.35
N ILE A 222 -2.90 -29.79 56.10
CA ILE A 222 -4.11 -30.49 55.64
C ILE A 222 -4.76 -29.73 54.48
N PHE A 223 -4.85 -28.40 54.58
CA PHE A 223 -5.40 -27.56 53.52
C PHE A 223 -4.57 -27.66 52.24
N GLY A 224 -3.24 -27.58 52.34
CA GLY A 224 -2.33 -27.75 51.20
C GLY A 224 -2.45 -29.13 50.56
N PHE A 225 -2.58 -30.18 51.36
CA PHE A 225 -2.77 -31.55 50.87
C PHE A 225 -4.12 -31.71 50.14
N VAL A 226 -5.22 -31.18 50.68
CA VAL A 226 -6.54 -31.23 50.06
C VAL A 226 -6.57 -30.44 48.75
N VAL A 227 -5.94 -29.26 48.70
CA VAL A 227 -5.83 -28.46 47.47
C VAL A 227 -4.99 -29.20 46.42
N TYR A 228 -3.87 -29.82 46.81
CA TYR A 228 -3.03 -30.59 45.91
C TYR A 228 -3.76 -31.80 45.31
N VAL A 229 -4.44 -32.59 46.15
CA VAL A 229 -5.24 -33.74 45.70
C VAL A 229 -6.40 -33.30 44.82
N GLY A 230 -7.07 -32.18 45.16
CA GLY A 230 -8.12 -31.59 44.34
C GLY A 230 -7.63 -31.16 42.95
N LEU A 231 -6.43 -30.59 42.86
CA LEU A 231 -5.81 -30.17 41.60
C LEU A 231 -5.44 -31.40 40.74
N VAL A 232 -4.88 -32.45 41.35
CA VAL A 232 -4.55 -33.71 40.65
C VAL A 232 -5.80 -34.42 40.13
N ILE A 233 -6.86 -34.49 40.94
CA ILE A 233 -8.14 -35.06 40.51
C ILE A 233 -8.75 -34.21 39.39
N PHE A 234 -8.69 -32.89 39.47
CA PHE A 234 -9.16 -32.00 38.42
C PHE A 234 -8.39 -32.22 37.10
N THR A 235 -7.07 -32.39 37.14
CA THR A 235 -6.27 -32.69 35.93
C THR A 235 -6.61 -34.06 35.33
N LEU A 236 -6.78 -35.09 36.17
CA LEU A 236 -7.17 -36.42 35.70
C LEU A 236 -8.60 -36.44 35.14
N LEU A 237 -9.49 -35.64 35.70
CA LEU A 237 -10.88 -35.52 35.27
C LEU A 237 -10.98 -34.75 33.93
N VAL A 238 -10.14 -33.71 33.73
CA VAL A 238 -10.00 -33.02 32.44
C VAL A 238 -9.44 -33.95 31.35
N GLU A 239 -8.50 -34.84 31.69
CA GLU A 239 -7.98 -35.85 30.76
C GLU A 239 -9.00 -36.97 30.47
N ALA A 240 -9.71 -37.47 31.49
CA ALA A 240 -10.67 -38.56 31.36
C ALA A 240 -11.98 -38.15 30.66
N LEU A 241 -12.45 -36.90 30.86
CA LEU A 241 -13.65 -36.38 30.19
C LEU A 241 -13.38 -35.76 28.81
N GLY A 242 -12.13 -35.67 28.35
CA GLY A 242 -11.80 -35.29 26.97
C GLY A 242 -12.23 -33.88 26.53
N PHE A 243 -12.82 -33.07 27.42
CA PHE A 243 -13.37 -31.74 27.13
C PHE A 243 -12.31 -30.68 26.80
N MET A 244 -11.02 -31.01 26.92
CA MET A 244 -9.92 -30.08 26.65
C MET A 244 -8.73 -30.69 25.90
N LYS A 245 -8.95 -31.73 25.08
CA LYS A 245 -7.95 -32.19 24.07
C LYS A 245 -8.23 -31.63 22.67
N LYS A 246 -8.70 -30.37 22.58
CA LYS A 246 -8.76 -29.63 21.31
C LYS A 246 -8.75 -28.10 21.49
N THR A 247 -7.82 -27.56 22.28
CA THR A 247 -7.63 -26.08 22.37
C THR A 247 -6.16 -25.65 22.49
N GLY A 248 -5.20 -26.52 22.16
CA GLY A 248 -3.75 -26.21 22.26
C GLY A 248 -2.91 -26.48 21.01
N GLY A 249 -3.52 -26.90 19.90
CA GLY A 249 -2.89 -26.81 18.60
C GLY A 249 -3.34 -25.50 17.98
N ALA A 250 -2.41 -24.65 17.54
CA ALA A 250 -2.71 -23.62 16.56
C ALA A 250 -3.72 -24.20 15.57
N GLN A 251 -4.85 -23.53 15.34
CA GLN A 251 -5.67 -23.91 14.21
C GLN A 251 -4.73 -23.90 13.02
N ASN A 252 -4.40 -25.09 12.53
CA ASN A 252 -3.76 -25.22 11.25
C ASN A 252 -4.65 -24.40 10.34
N ALA A 253 -4.08 -23.39 9.68
CA ALA A 253 -4.62 -22.93 8.42
C ALA A 253 -4.47 -24.11 7.44
N GLU A 254 -5.20 -25.20 7.71
CA GLU A 254 -5.37 -26.32 6.82
C GLU A 254 -6.01 -25.72 5.59
N THR A 255 -5.23 -25.65 4.52
CA THR A 255 -5.68 -25.28 3.19
C THR A 255 -6.82 -26.23 2.81
N LYS A 256 -8.05 -25.79 3.06
CA LYS A 256 -9.24 -26.55 2.72
C LYS A 256 -9.34 -26.56 1.19
N PRO A 257 -9.59 -27.73 0.57
CA PRO A 257 -9.86 -27.76 -0.85
C PRO A 257 -11.17 -27.03 -1.12
N GLU A 258 -11.13 -26.06 -2.01
CA GLU A 258 -12.33 -25.41 -2.53
C GLU A 258 -12.73 -26.05 -3.85
N LEU A 259 -14.00 -26.42 -3.98
CA LEU A 259 -14.57 -26.79 -5.27
C LEU A 259 -15.00 -25.50 -5.98
N GLN A 260 -14.31 -25.15 -7.06
CA GLN A 260 -14.59 -23.94 -7.81
C GLN A 260 -15.73 -24.20 -8.82
N THR A 261 -16.71 -23.28 -8.88
CA THR A 261 -17.82 -23.33 -9.85
C THR A 261 -17.55 -22.49 -11.10
N THR A 262 -16.53 -21.63 -11.06
CA THR A 262 -16.11 -20.76 -12.15
C THR A 262 -15.64 -21.58 -13.35
N ARG A 263 -16.05 -21.19 -14.56
CA ARG A 263 -15.69 -21.87 -15.81
C ARG A 263 -14.95 -20.94 -16.76
N PHE A 264 -14.36 -21.49 -17.82
CA PHE A 264 -13.77 -20.66 -18.87
C PHE A 264 -14.78 -19.75 -19.59
N ALA A 265 -16.08 -20.05 -19.50
CA ALA A 265 -17.13 -19.18 -20.00
C ALA A 265 -17.24 -17.83 -19.25
N ASP A 266 -16.76 -17.77 -18.01
CA ASP A 266 -16.79 -16.55 -17.18
C ASP A 266 -15.53 -15.69 -17.38
N VAL A 267 -14.50 -16.22 -18.06
CA VAL A 267 -13.24 -15.53 -18.33
C VAL A 267 -13.23 -15.03 -19.77
N HIS A 268 -13.08 -13.72 -19.93
CA HIS A 268 -13.13 -13.04 -21.23
C HIS A 268 -11.88 -12.18 -21.47
N GLY A 269 -11.47 -12.06 -22.73
CA GLY A 269 -10.41 -11.13 -23.15
C GLY A 269 -8.98 -11.66 -23.03
N CYS A 270 -8.81 -12.97 -22.81
CA CYS A 270 -7.51 -13.66 -22.77
C CYS A 270 -7.60 -15.01 -23.49
N ASP A 271 -7.95 -14.99 -24.77
CA ASP A 271 -8.29 -16.20 -25.53
C ASP A 271 -7.05 -17.09 -25.75
N GLU A 272 -5.87 -16.49 -25.95
CA GLU A 272 -4.60 -17.19 -26.10
C GLU A 272 -4.22 -17.94 -24.81
N ALA A 273 -4.32 -17.27 -23.67
CA ALA A 273 -4.04 -17.87 -22.38
C ALA A 273 -5.04 -18.99 -22.04
N LYS A 274 -6.30 -18.86 -22.47
CA LYS A 274 -7.32 -19.90 -22.30
C LYS A 274 -7.02 -21.13 -23.17
N GLU A 275 -6.59 -20.94 -24.42
CA GLU A 275 -6.20 -22.04 -25.31
C GLU A 275 -5.03 -22.85 -24.72
N GLU A 276 -3.98 -22.18 -24.24
CA GLU A 276 -2.85 -22.86 -23.60
C GLU A 276 -3.25 -23.63 -22.33
N LEU A 277 -4.16 -23.08 -21.52
CA LEU A 277 -4.64 -23.72 -20.30
C LEU A 277 -5.69 -24.80 -20.56
N GLN A 278 -6.36 -24.78 -21.72
CA GLN A 278 -7.31 -25.82 -22.13
C GLN A 278 -6.61 -27.17 -22.27
N GLU A 279 -5.36 -27.18 -22.75
CA GLU A 279 -4.53 -28.40 -22.77
C GLU A 279 -4.44 -29.01 -21.37
N LEU A 280 -4.14 -28.20 -20.34
CA LEU A 280 -4.02 -28.68 -18.96
C LEU A 280 -5.32 -29.29 -18.42
N VAL A 281 -6.46 -28.68 -18.77
CA VAL A 281 -7.78 -29.21 -18.39
C VAL A 281 -8.01 -30.57 -19.03
N GLU A 282 -7.64 -30.75 -20.29
CA GLU A 282 -7.78 -32.03 -20.99
C GLU A 282 -6.88 -33.10 -20.38
N PHE A 283 -5.65 -32.74 -20.01
CA PHE A 283 -4.72 -33.62 -19.27
C PHE A 283 -5.29 -34.08 -17.92
N LEU A 284 -5.94 -33.18 -17.16
CA LEU A 284 -6.55 -33.51 -15.88
C LEU A 284 -7.81 -34.38 -16.02
N LYS A 285 -8.58 -34.19 -17.10
CA LYS A 285 -9.79 -35.00 -17.38
C LYS A 285 -9.47 -36.39 -17.90
N SER A 286 -8.48 -36.50 -18.78
CA SER A 286 -8.14 -37.74 -19.48
C SER A 286 -6.62 -38.00 -19.46
N PRO A 287 -6.03 -38.34 -18.30
CA PRO A 287 -4.58 -38.55 -18.20
C PRO A 287 -4.05 -39.74 -19.02
N GLU A 288 -4.90 -40.73 -19.31
CA GLU A 288 -4.52 -41.95 -20.05
C GLU A 288 -4.24 -41.69 -21.55
N SER A 289 -4.99 -40.80 -22.18
CA SER A 289 -4.84 -40.49 -23.62
C SER A 289 -3.45 -39.92 -23.91
N PHE A 290 -2.96 -39.05 -23.03
CA PHE A 290 -1.63 -38.45 -23.17
C PHE A 290 -0.50 -39.37 -22.73
N SER A 291 -0.73 -40.21 -21.71
CA SER A 291 0.26 -41.19 -21.25
C SER A 291 0.57 -42.26 -22.30
N THR A 292 -0.43 -42.64 -23.11
CA THR A 292 -0.30 -43.67 -24.17
C THR A 292 0.73 -43.28 -25.24
N LEU A 293 0.84 -42.00 -25.55
CA LEU A 293 1.79 -41.47 -26.55
C LEU A 293 3.10 -40.99 -25.91
N GLY A 294 3.29 -41.20 -24.61
CA GLY A 294 4.48 -40.76 -23.86
C GLY A 294 4.49 -39.26 -23.54
N GLY A 295 3.35 -38.58 -23.65
CA GLY A 295 3.18 -37.19 -23.25
C GLY A 295 3.38 -37.04 -21.73
N LYS A 296 4.17 -36.04 -21.33
CA LYS A 296 4.44 -35.76 -19.91
C LYS A 296 3.61 -34.57 -19.46
N MET A 297 2.99 -34.70 -18.29
CA MET A 297 2.27 -33.60 -17.67
C MET A 297 3.27 -32.50 -17.26
N PRO A 298 3.03 -31.22 -17.60
CA PRO A 298 3.83 -30.12 -17.07
C PRO A 298 3.62 -30.03 -15.56
N LYS A 299 4.71 -29.95 -14.81
CA LYS A 299 4.64 -29.90 -13.34
C LYS A 299 4.10 -28.57 -12.81
N GLY A 300 4.44 -27.49 -13.50
CA GLY A 300 4.09 -26.14 -13.09
C GLY A 300 3.86 -25.21 -14.26
N VAL A 301 2.90 -24.31 -14.09
CA VAL A 301 2.54 -23.24 -15.02
C VAL A 301 2.65 -21.90 -14.32
N LEU A 302 3.35 -20.96 -14.92
CA LEU A 302 3.47 -19.59 -14.43
C LEU A 302 2.55 -18.69 -15.25
N LEU A 303 1.60 -18.02 -14.60
CA LEU A 303 0.77 -16.96 -15.15
C LEU A 303 1.46 -15.62 -14.89
N ALA A 304 1.98 -14.99 -15.94
CA ALA A 304 2.70 -13.73 -15.85
C ALA A 304 1.93 -12.60 -16.53
N GLY A 305 1.76 -11.46 -15.86
CA GLY A 305 1.17 -10.29 -16.49
C GLY A 305 0.74 -9.20 -15.53
N PRO A 306 0.29 -8.04 -16.02
CA PRO A 306 -0.10 -6.90 -15.19
C PRO A 306 -1.17 -7.24 -14.13
N PRO A 307 -1.27 -6.46 -13.04
CA PRO A 307 -2.34 -6.65 -12.06
C PRO A 307 -3.71 -6.43 -12.70
N GLY A 308 -4.74 -7.10 -12.17
CA GLY A 308 -6.13 -6.90 -12.64
C GLY A 308 -6.48 -7.56 -13.98
N THR A 309 -5.60 -8.37 -14.58
CA THR A 309 -5.88 -9.11 -15.83
C THR A 309 -6.60 -10.44 -15.63
N GLY A 310 -6.96 -10.79 -14.39
CA GLY A 310 -7.74 -12.00 -14.10
C GLY A 310 -6.91 -13.29 -13.96
N LYS A 311 -5.61 -13.22 -13.64
CA LYS A 311 -4.75 -14.40 -13.40
C LYS A 311 -5.35 -15.40 -12.39
N THR A 312 -5.81 -14.89 -11.24
CA THR A 312 -6.45 -15.69 -10.19
C THR A 312 -7.79 -16.26 -10.65
N LEU A 313 -8.57 -15.49 -11.41
CA LEU A 313 -9.85 -15.94 -11.98
C LEU A 313 -9.63 -17.06 -12.99
N LEU A 314 -8.61 -16.93 -13.84
CA LEU A 314 -8.23 -17.92 -14.85
C LEU A 314 -7.79 -19.23 -14.20
N ALA A 315 -6.98 -19.19 -13.14
CA ALA A 315 -6.59 -20.39 -12.39
C ALA A 315 -7.79 -21.10 -11.74
N ARG A 316 -8.75 -20.34 -11.18
CA ARG A 316 -10.01 -20.91 -10.65
C ARG A 316 -10.85 -21.53 -11.75
N ALA A 317 -10.91 -20.91 -12.93
CA ALA A 317 -11.62 -21.44 -14.08
C ALA A 317 -11.02 -22.77 -14.55
N VAL A 318 -9.70 -22.91 -14.60
CA VAL A 318 -9.03 -24.20 -14.92
C VAL A 318 -9.48 -25.30 -13.96
N ALA A 319 -9.52 -25.02 -12.66
CA ALA A 319 -9.95 -25.99 -11.65
C ALA A 319 -11.43 -26.36 -11.76
N GLY A 320 -12.30 -25.37 -12.00
CA GLY A 320 -13.74 -25.61 -12.20
C GLY A 320 -14.05 -26.35 -13.50
N GLU A 321 -13.29 -26.09 -14.57
CA GLU A 321 -13.43 -26.77 -15.85
C GLU A 321 -12.99 -28.24 -15.74
N ALA A 322 -11.89 -28.51 -15.01
CA ALA A 322 -11.37 -29.86 -14.75
C ALA A 322 -12.12 -30.60 -13.62
N GLN A 323 -12.93 -29.90 -12.82
CA GLN A 323 -13.64 -30.43 -11.65
C GLN A 323 -12.71 -31.09 -10.61
N VAL A 324 -11.53 -30.51 -10.39
CA VAL A 324 -10.54 -30.99 -9.42
C VAL A 324 -10.47 -30.08 -8.19
N PRO A 325 -10.06 -30.59 -7.01
CA PRO A 325 -9.81 -29.77 -5.82
C PRO A 325 -8.81 -28.63 -6.09
N PHE A 326 -9.17 -27.42 -5.67
CA PHE A 326 -8.34 -26.22 -5.79
C PHE A 326 -7.78 -25.83 -4.42
N PHE A 327 -6.45 -25.80 -4.29
CA PHE A 327 -5.75 -25.30 -3.11
C PHE A 327 -5.20 -23.91 -3.40
N TYR A 328 -5.75 -22.91 -2.73
CA TYR A 328 -5.30 -21.52 -2.85
C TYR A 328 -4.37 -21.15 -1.68
N MET A 329 -3.25 -20.50 -1.98
CA MET A 329 -2.39 -19.86 -0.98
C MET A 329 -1.75 -18.61 -1.57
N SER A 330 -1.69 -17.53 -0.78
CA SER A 330 -0.95 -16.33 -1.21
C SER A 330 0.56 -16.49 -0.95
N GLY A 331 1.40 -16.00 -1.85
CA GLY A 331 2.85 -16.02 -1.72
C GLY A 331 3.34 -15.30 -0.45
N SER A 332 2.62 -14.24 -0.07
CA SER A 332 2.83 -13.49 1.17
C SER A 332 2.56 -14.30 2.45
N GLU A 333 1.77 -15.38 2.39
CA GLU A 333 1.57 -16.27 3.55
C GLU A 333 2.79 -17.15 3.85
N PHE A 334 3.75 -17.24 2.93
CA PHE A 334 5.00 -17.96 3.14
C PHE A 334 6.10 -17.07 3.74
N ASP A 335 5.96 -15.76 3.65
CA ASP A 335 6.90 -14.77 4.17
C ASP A 335 6.54 -14.38 5.61
N GLU A 336 6.98 -15.20 6.56
CA GLU A 336 6.77 -14.96 7.99
C GLU A 336 8.05 -14.60 8.74
N VAL A 337 7.89 -13.80 9.80
CA VAL A 337 8.97 -13.38 10.71
C VAL A 337 9.62 -14.57 11.42
N TYR A 338 8.87 -15.66 11.62
CA TYR A 338 9.34 -16.85 12.31
C TYR A 338 10.07 -17.79 11.34
N VAL A 339 11.36 -18.02 11.62
CA VAL A 339 12.23 -18.89 10.83
C VAL A 339 11.64 -20.30 10.73
N GLY A 340 11.51 -20.80 9.50
CA GLY A 340 11.07 -22.18 9.23
C GLY A 340 9.55 -22.40 9.19
N VAL A 341 8.73 -21.43 9.57
CA VAL A 341 7.26 -21.56 9.48
C VAL A 341 6.80 -21.60 8.02
N GLY A 342 7.34 -20.72 7.16
CA GLY A 342 7.07 -20.73 5.73
C GLY A 342 7.41 -22.09 5.08
N ALA A 343 8.59 -22.64 5.38
CA ALA A 343 9.00 -23.96 4.88
C ALA A 343 8.07 -25.09 5.37
N LYS A 344 7.56 -25.02 6.62
CA LYS A 344 6.59 -26.00 7.13
C LYS A 344 5.27 -25.93 6.35
N ARG A 345 4.75 -24.72 6.09
CA ARG A 345 3.51 -24.51 5.31
C ARG A 345 3.62 -25.04 3.89
N VAL A 346 4.76 -24.82 3.23
CA VAL A 346 5.01 -25.39 1.89
C VAL A 346 4.90 -26.92 1.93
N ARG A 347 5.51 -27.59 2.91
CA ARG A 347 5.40 -29.06 3.04
C ARG A 347 3.97 -29.52 3.28
N GLU A 348 3.25 -28.84 4.16
CA GLU A 348 1.86 -29.15 4.51
C GLU A 348 0.92 -28.96 3.31
N LEU A 349 1.06 -27.86 2.56
CA LEU A 349 0.30 -27.60 1.33
C LEU A 349 0.46 -28.74 0.32
N PHE A 350 1.70 -29.16 0.07
CA PHE A 350 2.00 -30.21 -0.90
C PHE A 350 1.56 -31.59 -0.38
N ALA A 351 1.70 -31.87 0.92
CA ALA A 351 1.18 -33.09 1.52
C ALA A 351 -0.34 -33.19 1.37
N ASN A 352 -1.06 -32.11 1.67
CA ASN A 352 -2.52 -32.05 1.53
C ASN A 352 -2.97 -32.22 0.08
N ALA A 353 -2.29 -31.58 -0.87
CA ALA A 353 -2.59 -31.74 -2.29
C ALA A 353 -2.37 -33.17 -2.79
N ARG A 354 -1.28 -33.83 -2.35
CA ARG A 354 -0.99 -35.23 -2.68
C ARG A 354 -2.09 -36.19 -2.20
N THR A 355 -2.65 -35.96 -1.02
CA THR A 355 -3.75 -36.82 -0.51
C THR A 355 -5.05 -36.72 -1.30
N LYS A 356 -5.23 -35.63 -2.08
CA LYS A 356 -6.46 -35.35 -2.85
C LYS A 356 -6.21 -35.28 -4.35
N SER A 357 -5.16 -35.95 -4.84
CA SER A 357 -4.84 -36.01 -6.27
C SER A 357 -5.93 -36.74 -7.08
N PRO A 358 -6.29 -36.28 -8.29
CA PRO A 358 -5.72 -35.13 -9.01
C PRO A 358 -6.17 -33.78 -8.42
N ALA A 359 -5.25 -32.83 -8.28
CA ALA A 359 -5.51 -31.53 -7.65
C ALA A 359 -4.66 -30.39 -8.25
N ILE A 360 -5.12 -29.15 -8.08
CA ILE A 360 -4.39 -27.94 -8.47
C ILE A 360 -3.97 -27.18 -7.22
N ILE A 361 -2.68 -26.81 -7.16
CA ILE A 361 -2.15 -25.87 -6.18
C ILE A 361 -1.96 -24.53 -6.89
N PHE A 362 -2.61 -23.49 -6.40
CA PHE A 362 -2.44 -22.12 -6.88
C PHE A 362 -1.70 -21.26 -5.85
N ILE A 363 -0.61 -20.64 -6.28
CA ILE A 363 0.18 -19.69 -5.49
C ILE A 363 0.07 -18.32 -6.15
N ASP A 364 -0.69 -17.41 -5.54
CA ASP A 364 -0.72 -16.01 -5.97
C ASP A 364 0.50 -15.24 -5.47
N GLU A 365 0.82 -14.09 -6.06
CA GLU A 365 1.96 -13.24 -5.63
C GLU A 365 3.26 -14.05 -5.42
N LEU A 366 3.59 -14.94 -6.38
CA LEU A 366 4.74 -15.84 -6.25
C LEU A 366 6.06 -15.08 -6.04
N ASP A 367 6.14 -13.83 -6.48
CA ASP A 367 7.28 -12.93 -6.27
C ASP A 367 7.59 -12.63 -4.80
N ALA A 368 6.63 -12.76 -3.88
CA ALA A 368 6.86 -12.59 -2.45
C ALA A 368 7.85 -13.63 -1.88
N VAL A 369 7.77 -14.89 -2.36
CA VAL A 369 8.64 -16.00 -1.91
C VAL A 369 9.68 -16.39 -2.97
N GLY A 370 9.44 -16.03 -4.23
CA GLY A 370 10.18 -16.46 -5.41
C GLY A 370 11.20 -15.46 -5.95
N SER A 371 11.40 -14.32 -5.29
CA SER A 371 12.32 -13.28 -5.73
C SER A 371 13.78 -13.76 -5.82
N LYS A 372 14.56 -13.13 -6.71
CA LYS A 372 15.99 -13.41 -6.90
C LYS A 372 16.76 -13.26 -5.58
N ARG A 373 17.59 -14.26 -5.30
CA ARG A 373 18.47 -14.28 -4.13
C ARG A 373 19.57 -13.23 -4.25
N HIS A 374 19.58 -12.29 -3.32
CA HIS A 374 20.72 -11.43 -3.03
C HIS A 374 21.50 -11.92 -1.81
N GLU A 375 22.80 -11.67 -1.77
CA GLU A 375 23.66 -12.07 -0.63
C GLU A 375 23.18 -11.45 0.70
N ARG A 376 22.52 -10.29 0.63
CA ARG A 376 21.97 -9.55 1.77
C ARG A 376 20.58 -10.02 2.22
N ASP A 377 19.91 -10.88 1.46
CA ASP A 377 18.55 -11.32 1.83
C ASP A 377 18.58 -12.22 3.06
N ALA A 378 17.52 -12.08 3.87
CA ALA A 378 17.37 -12.82 5.11
C ALA A 378 17.35 -14.34 4.88
N ALA A 379 18.00 -15.07 5.78
CA ALA A 379 18.17 -16.52 5.65
C ALA A 379 16.83 -17.30 5.64
N TYR A 380 15.80 -16.77 6.30
CA TYR A 380 14.48 -17.42 6.38
C TYR A 380 13.74 -17.42 5.04
N ALA A 381 13.78 -16.32 4.27
CA ALA A 381 13.16 -16.23 2.95
C ALA A 381 13.80 -17.24 1.97
N LYS A 382 15.14 -17.35 2.02
CA LYS A 382 15.90 -18.35 1.25
C LYS A 382 15.51 -19.79 1.61
N GLN A 383 15.25 -20.06 2.89
CA GLN A 383 14.85 -21.38 3.35
C GLN A 383 13.49 -21.80 2.77
N THR A 384 12.51 -20.91 2.79
CA THR A 384 11.17 -21.21 2.24
C THR A 384 11.21 -21.41 0.73
N LEU A 385 11.95 -20.58 -0.01
CA LEU A 385 12.17 -20.77 -1.45
C LEU A 385 12.82 -22.12 -1.75
N ASN A 386 13.91 -22.47 -1.06
CA ASN A 386 14.58 -23.75 -1.27
C ASN A 386 13.66 -24.94 -0.95
N GLN A 387 12.79 -24.81 0.06
CA GLN A 387 11.80 -25.84 0.35
C GLN A 387 10.79 -25.99 -0.81
N LEU A 388 10.31 -24.88 -1.37
CA LEU A 388 9.43 -24.89 -2.54
C LEU A 388 10.11 -25.59 -3.73
N LEU A 389 11.39 -25.26 -4.00
CA LEU A 389 12.17 -25.92 -5.06
C LEU A 389 12.31 -27.43 -4.81
N THR A 390 12.52 -27.83 -3.56
CA THR A 390 12.67 -29.24 -3.19
C THR A 390 11.36 -30.01 -3.41
N GLU A 391 10.21 -29.42 -3.07
CA GLU A 391 8.92 -30.04 -3.34
C GLU A 391 8.59 -30.10 -4.85
N LEU A 392 8.95 -29.07 -5.63
CA LEU A 392 8.78 -29.06 -7.10
C LEU A 392 9.62 -30.16 -7.79
N ASP A 393 10.87 -30.32 -7.36
CA ASP A 393 11.75 -31.38 -7.89
C ASP A 393 11.31 -32.76 -7.42
N GLY A 394 10.79 -32.86 -6.19
CA GLY A 394 10.35 -34.09 -5.54
C GLY A 394 9.10 -34.74 -6.13
N PHE A 395 8.41 -34.10 -7.08
CA PHE A 395 7.29 -34.73 -7.79
C PHE A 395 7.76 -35.84 -8.75
N GLU A 396 7.22 -37.03 -8.55
CA GLU A 396 7.17 -38.06 -9.59
C GLU A 396 6.28 -37.57 -10.75
N GLN A 397 6.64 -37.88 -11.99
CA GLN A 397 5.98 -37.37 -13.20
C GLN A 397 4.49 -37.73 -13.31
N ASN A 398 3.98 -38.63 -12.46
CA ASN A 398 2.60 -39.15 -12.47
C ASN A 398 1.80 -38.86 -11.18
N SER A 399 2.22 -37.91 -10.33
CA SER A 399 1.50 -37.63 -9.08
C SER A 399 0.13 -36.97 -9.25
N GLY A 400 -0.25 -36.55 -10.47
CA GLY A 400 -1.55 -35.93 -10.80
C GLY A 400 -1.79 -34.54 -10.17
N VAL A 401 -0.74 -33.89 -9.65
CA VAL A 401 -0.83 -32.57 -9.02
C VAL A 401 -0.17 -31.55 -9.93
N ILE A 402 -0.89 -30.48 -10.27
CA ILE A 402 -0.40 -29.37 -11.10
C ILE A 402 -0.26 -28.12 -10.23
N ILE A 403 0.83 -27.38 -10.43
CA ILE A 403 1.06 -26.12 -9.73
C ILE A 403 0.88 -24.95 -10.68
N ILE A 404 0.10 -23.97 -10.28
CA ILE A 404 -0.10 -22.73 -11.01
C ILE A 404 0.39 -21.58 -10.13
N GLY A 405 1.41 -20.86 -10.59
CA GLY A 405 1.92 -19.66 -9.91
C GLY A 405 1.47 -18.42 -10.65
N ALA A 406 1.07 -17.36 -9.97
CA ALA A 406 0.80 -16.06 -10.59
C ALA A 406 1.82 -15.01 -10.12
N THR A 407 2.27 -14.15 -11.03
CA THR A 407 3.13 -13.02 -10.70
C THR A 407 2.87 -11.83 -11.62
N ASN A 408 3.13 -10.62 -11.11
CA ASN A 408 3.13 -9.40 -11.91
C ASN A 408 4.50 -9.12 -12.55
N PHE A 409 5.58 -9.67 -11.97
CA PHE A 409 6.96 -9.34 -12.30
C PHE A 409 7.77 -10.62 -12.57
N PRO A 410 7.57 -11.29 -13.73
CA PRO A 410 8.28 -12.53 -14.05
C PRO A 410 9.80 -12.39 -14.05
N GLU A 411 10.32 -11.20 -14.33
CA GLU A 411 11.74 -10.87 -14.33
C GLU A 411 12.35 -10.78 -12.92
N SER A 412 11.54 -10.57 -11.88
CA SER A 412 11.99 -10.53 -10.48
C SER A 412 12.24 -11.93 -9.92
N LEU A 413 11.64 -12.96 -10.52
CA LEU A 413 11.72 -14.34 -10.04
C LEU A 413 13.11 -14.95 -10.20
N ASP A 414 13.44 -15.85 -9.28
CA ASP A 414 14.65 -16.68 -9.34
C ASP A 414 14.58 -17.61 -10.56
N LYS A 415 15.64 -17.62 -11.37
CA LYS A 415 15.81 -18.53 -12.52
C LYS A 415 15.71 -20.00 -12.14
N ALA A 416 15.93 -20.32 -10.87
CA ALA A 416 15.70 -21.65 -10.33
C ALA A 416 14.23 -22.05 -10.47
N LEU A 417 13.26 -21.17 -10.23
CA LEU A 417 11.83 -21.49 -10.32
C LEU A 417 11.38 -21.73 -11.77
N THR A 418 11.88 -20.93 -12.70
CA THR A 418 11.52 -20.98 -14.13
C THR A 418 12.32 -21.98 -14.95
N ARG A 419 13.10 -22.85 -14.30
CA ARG A 419 13.87 -23.90 -14.96
C ARG A 419 12.95 -25.08 -15.35
N PRO A 420 13.17 -25.74 -16.50
CA PRO A 420 12.45 -26.97 -16.85
C PRO A 420 12.53 -28.04 -15.76
N GLY A 421 11.40 -28.71 -15.50
CA GLY A 421 11.12 -29.57 -14.35
C GLY A 421 10.37 -28.91 -13.18
N ARG A 422 10.03 -27.61 -13.26
CA ARG A 422 9.39 -26.79 -12.21
C ARG A 422 8.24 -25.98 -12.82
N PHE A 423 8.40 -24.67 -12.99
CA PHE A 423 7.48 -23.86 -13.80
C PHE A 423 7.89 -23.94 -15.27
N ASP A 424 7.41 -24.99 -15.94
CA ASP A 424 7.83 -25.40 -17.28
C ASP A 424 7.12 -24.61 -18.38
N ARG A 425 5.88 -24.20 -18.10
CA ARG A 425 5.06 -23.38 -18.99
C ARG A 425 4.97 -21.98 -18.42
N ASN A 426 5.19 -20.97 -19.27
CA ASN A 426 4.98 -19.58 -18.92
C ASN A 426 3.90 -19.02 -19.85
N VAL A 427 2.74 -18.72 -19.28
CA VAL A 427 1.57 -18.20 -19.98
C VAL A 427 1.47 -16.72 -19.67
N ALA A 428 1.62 -15.89 -20.69
CA ALA A 428 1.47 -14.45 -20.56
C ALA A 428 -0.02 -14.07 -20.56
N VAL A 429 -0.46 -13.36 -19.52
CA VAL A 429 -1.81 -12.82 -19.40
C VAL A 429 -1.74 -11.30 -19.56
N SER A 430 -1.81 -10.83 -20.81
CA SER A 430 -1.72 -9.43 -21.18
C SER A 430 -3.00 -8.65 -20.85
N LEU A 431 -2.94 -7.32 -21.03
CA LEU A 431 -4.13 -6.48 -21.02
C LEU A 431 -5.06 -6.86 -22.19
N PRO A 432 -6.38 -6.73 -22.01
CA PRO A 432 -7.35 -7.09 -23.04
C PRO A 432 -7.40 -6.07 -24.17
N ASP A 433 -7.50 -6.57 -25.40
CA ASP A 433 -7.78 -5.78 -26.61
C ASP A 433 -9.21 -5.20 -26.58
N VAL A 434 -9.53 -4.28 -27.50
CA VAL A 434 -10.88 -3.69 -27.66
C VAL A 434 -11.99 -4.75 -27.64
N ARG A 435 -11.82 -5.88 -28.36
CA ARG A 435 -12.81 -6.97 -28.39
C ARG A 435 -12.92 -7.69 -27.04
N GLY A 436 -11.80 -7.89 -26.36
CA GLY A 436 -11.75 -8.42 -25.00
C GLY A 436 -12.47 -7.51 -24.02
N ARG A 437 -12.19 -6.19 -24.06
CA ARG A 437 -12.84 -5.18 -23.22
C ARG A 437 -14.35 -5.14 -23.42
N ILE A 438 -14.83 -5.22 -24.67
CA ILE A 438 -16.28 -5.32 -24.96
C ILE A 438 -16.88 -6.56 -24.29
N SER A 439 -16.20 -7.70 -24.37
CA SER A 439 -16.69 -8.96 -23.81
C SER A 439 -16.73 -8.93 -22.28
N ILE A 440 -15.68 -8.37 -21.65
CA ILE A 440 -15.60 -8.16 -20.20
C ILE A 440 -16.72 -7.21 -19.74
N LEU A 441 -16.87 -6.05 -20.40
CA LEU A 441 -17.94 -5.10 -20.07
C LEU A 441 -19.33 -5.75 -20.21
N LYS A 442 -19.59 -6.48 -21.30
CA LYS A 442 -20.84 -7.22 -21.49
C LYS A 442 -21.09 -8.25 -20.40
N HIS A 443 -20.05 -8.93 -19.92
CA HIS A 443 -20.17 -9.87 -18.81
C HIS A 443 -20.62 -9.16 -17.52
N HIS A 444 -19.93 -8.09 -17.12
CA HIS A 444 -20.27 -7.36 -15.90
C HIS A 444 -21.60 -6.60 -15.99
N LEU A 445 -21.99 -6.14 -17.20
CA LEU A 445 -23.28 -5.50 -17.43
C LEU A 445 -24.47 -6.44 -17.18
N LYS A 446 -24.32 -7.76 -17.35
CA LYS A 446 -25.39 -8.73 -17.05
C LYS A 446 -25.83 -8.71 -15.59
N ASN A 447 -24.93 -8.32 -14.68
CA ASN A 447 -25.19 -8.31 -13.25
C ASN A 447 -25.89 -7.02 -12.78
N ILE A 448 -26.06 -6.03 -13.66
CA ILE A 448 -26.66 -4.73 -13.32
C ILE A 448 -27.84 -4.41 -14.24
N LYS A 449 -28.74 -3.53 -13.78
CA LYS A 449 -29.82 -2.98 -14.60
C LYS A 449 -29.32 -1.74 -15.34
N PHE A 450 -29.19 -1.82 -16.66
CA PHE A 450 -28.72 -0.73 -17.50
C PHE A 450 -29.75 -0.38 -18.58
N ASP A 451 -29.68 0.85 -19.07
CA ASP A 451 -30.56 1.39 -20.11
C ASP A 451 -30.16 0.89 -21.51
N THR A 452 -31.08 0.89 -22.48
CA THR A 452 -30.81 0.44 -23.86
C THR A 452 -29.77 1.30 -24.59
N ASP A 453 -29.57 2.52 -24.13
CA ASP A 453 -28.61 3.47 -24.69
C ASP A 453 -27.15 3.14 -24.33
N VAL A 454 -26.91 2.22 -23.39
CA VAL A 454 -25.57 1.82 -22.96
C VAL A 454 -24.97 0.80 -23.93
N ASP A 455 -24.17 1.29 -24.89
CA ASP A 455 -23.34 0.45 -25.74
C ASP A 455 -21.93 0.24 -25.15
N ALA A 456 -21.62 -1.02 -24.81
CA ALA A 456 -20.31 -1.44 -24.34
C ALA A 456 -19.17 -1.13 -25.34
N SER A 457 -19.47 -1.08 -26.64
CA SER A 457 -18.48 -0.77 -27.67
C SER A 457 -18.00 0.69 -27.61
N ILE A 458 -18.86 1.63 -27.22
CA ILE A 458 -18.47 3.04 -27.04
C ILE A 458 -17.51 3.16 -25.84
N ILE A 459 -17.84 2.52 -24.73
CA ILE A 459 -17.01 2.56 -23.52
C ILE A 459 -15.66 1.87 -23.73
N ALA A 460 -15.64 0.71 -24.40
CA ALA A 460 -14.40 -0.05 -24.65
C ALA A 460 -13.38 0.70 -25.52
N ARG A 461 -13.85 1.47 -26.51
CA ARG A 461 -12.98 2.38 -27.30
C ARG A 461 -12.45 3.53 -26.45
N GLY A 462 -13.21 3.96 -25.45
CA GLY A 462 -12.86 5.00 -24.50
C GLY A 462 -11.89 4.58 -23.39
N THR A 463 -11.54 3.29 -23.28
CA THR A 463 -10.73 2.73 -22.19
C THR A 463 -9.49 1.97 -22.69
N PRO A 464 -8.65 2.56 -23.54
CA PRO A 464 -7.42 1.92 -24.01
C PRO A 464 -6.50 1.61 -22.83
N GLY A 465 -5.92 0.41 -22.83
CA GLY A 465 -5.00 -0.05 -21.79
C GLY A 465 -5.64 -0.44 -20.45
N PHE A 466 -6.97 -0.44 -20.33
CA PHE A 466 -7.65 -0.82 -19.09
C PHE A 466 -7.61 -2.33 -18.87
N SER A 467 -7.29 -2.73 -17.64
CA SER A 467 -7.38 -4.11 -17.16
C SER A 467 -8.83 -4.54 -16.92
N GLY A 468 -9.07 -5.86 -16.83
CA GLY A 468 -10.41 -6.39 -16.54
C GLY A 468 -10.99 -5.87 -15.22
N ALA A 469 -10.15 -5.76 -14.18
CA ALA A 469 -10.55 -5.22 -12.88
C ALA A 469 -10.94 -3.73 -12.95
N GLU A 470 -10.26 -2.92 -13.78
CA GLU A 470 -10.64 -1.52 -13.99
C GLU A 470 -11.97 -1.39 -14.74
N LEU A 471 -12.24 -2.27 -15.71
CA LEU A 471 -13.52 -2.32 -16.42
C LEU A 471 -14.67 -2.73 -15.50
N GLU A 472 -14.45 -3.72 -14.62
CA GLU A 472 -15.41 -4.08 -13.57
C GLU A 472 -15.67 -2.88 -12.64
N SER A 473 -14.61 -2.15 -12.27
CA SER A 473 -14.72 -0.96 -11.44
C SER A 473 -15.55 0.14 -12.12
N ILE A 474 -15.45 0.35 -13.44
CA ILE A 474 -16.32 1.29 -14.18
C ILE A 474 -17.78 0.92 -13.99
N VAL A 475 -18.14 -0.34 -14.26
CA VAL A 475 -19.54 -0.81 -14.18
C VAL A 475 -20.07 -0.66 -12.76
N ASN A 476 -19.29 -1.05 -11.76
CA ASN A 476 -19.67 -0.93 -10.35
C ASN A 476 -19.84 0.54 -9.92
N GLN A 477 -18.90 1.42 -10.29
CA GLN A 477 -18.97 2.84 -9.95
C GLN A 477 -20.14 3.54 -10.64
N ALA A 478 -20.46 3.17 -11.87
CA ALA A 478 -21.63 3.68 -12.58
C ALA A 478 -22.93 3.27 -11.88
N ALA A 479 -23.04 2.01 -11.44
CA ALA A 479 -24.18 1.52 -10.69
C ALA A 479 -24.35 2.25 -9.34
N VAL A 480 -23.25 2.48 -8.61
CA VAL A 480 -23.26 3.25 -7.36
C VAL A 480 -23.66 4.71 -7.61
N HIS A 481 -23.18 5.32 -8.70
CA HIS A 481 -23.55 6.69 -9.07
C HIS A 481 -25.03 6.82 -9.41
N ALA A 482 -25.56 5.91 -10.25
CA ALA A 482 -26.98 5.83 -10.58
C ALA A 482 -27.85 5.65 -9.32
N SER A 483 -27.43 4.76 -8.42
CA SER A 483 -28.10 4.51 -7.14
C SER A 483 -28.12 5.76 -6.25
N LYS A 484 -27.01 6.52 -6.19
CA LYS A 484 -26.94 7.78 -5.44
C LYS A 484 -27.90 8.84 -5.99
N ARG A 485 -28.11 8.87 -7.32
CA ARG A 485 -29.11 9.73 -7.99
C ARG A 485 -30.54 9.20 -7.87
N LYS A 486 -30.74 8.04 -7.23
CA LYS A 486 -32.02 7.31 -7.15
C LYS A 486 -32.60 6.99 -8.54
N ALA A 487 -31.75 6.76 -9.54
CA ALA A 487 -32.17 6.32 -10.86
C ALA A 487 -32.59 4.84 -10.84
N ALA A 488 -33.54 4.46 -11.70
CA ALA A 488 -34.02 3.08 -11.79
C ALA A 488 -33.08 2.15 -12.56
N GLN A 489 -32.31 2.70 -13.50
CA GLN A 489 -31.37 2.01 -14.38
C GLN A 489 -30.11 2.86 -14.55
N VAL A 490 -28.99 2.21 -14.87
CA VAL A 490 -27.71 2.88 -15.18
C VAL A 490 -27.76 3.43 -16.59
N SER A 491 -27.54 4.74 -16.74
CA SER A 491 -27.51 5.41 -18.05
C SER A 491 -26.09 5.48 -18.63
N LEU A 492 -25.98 5.87 -19.91
CA LEU A 492 -24.69 6.10 -20.56
C LEU A 492 -23.88 7.21 -19.84
N GLU A 493 -24.55 8.23 -19.32
CA GLU A 493 -23.92 9.31 -18.56
C GLU A 493 -23.24 8.80 -17.28
N ASP A 494 -23.85 7.84 -16.57
CA ASP A 494 -23.24 7.24 -15.38
C ASP A 494 -21.98 6.42 -15.75
N MET A 495 -22.00 5.74 -16.89
CA MET A 495 -20.86 4.98 -17.41
C MET A 495 -19.71 5.90 -17.82
N VAL A 496 -20.02 7.00 -18.52
CA VAL A 496 -19.02 8.02 -18.89
C VAL A 496 -18.47 8.71 -17.65
N TRP A 497 -19.30 9.02 -16.67
CA TRP A 497 -18.86 9.59 -15.39
C TRP A 497 -17.92 8.64 -14.63
N ALA A 498 -18.25 7.36 -14.55
CA ALA A 498 -17.41 6.35 -13.89
C ALA A 498 -16.07 6.16 -14.61
N LYS A 499 -16.10 6.14 -15.95
CA LYS A 499 -14.91 6.12 -16.79
C LYS A 499 -14.00 7.33 -16.49
N ASP A 500 -14.54 8.54 -16.57
CA ASP A 500 -13.79 9.78 -16.34
C ASP A 500 -13.24 9.83 -14.90
N LYS A 501 -13.99 9.33 -13.92
CA LYS A 501 -13.53 9.24 -12.52
C LYS A 501 -12.37 8.27 -12.32
N ILE A 502 -12.35 7.15 -13.03
CA ILE A 502 -11.24 6.17 -12.96
C ILE A 502 -10.02 6.69 -13.73
N MET A 503 -10.23 7.26 -14.92
CA MET A 503 -9.16 7.78 -15.77
C MET A 503 -8.48 9.03 -15.20
N MET A 504 -9.28 10.04 -14.81
CA MET A 504 -8.79 11.37 -14.43
C MET A 504 -8.82 11.60 -12.92
N GLY A 505 -9.42 10.69 -12.15
CA GLY A 505 -9.65 10.85 -10.72
C GLY A 505 -10.97 11.53 -10.38
N ALA A 506 -11.35 11.42 -9.10
CA ALA A 506 -12.56 12.02 -8.56
C ALA A 506 -12.49 13.55 -8.53
N GLU A 507 -13.54 14.21 -9.01
CA GLU A 507 -13.69 15.66 -8.99
C GLU A 507 -13.92 16.21 -7.57
N ARG A 508 -13.23 17.31 -7.25
CA ARG A 508 -13.29 17.98 -5.95
C ARG A 508 -14.14 19.24 -6.02
N ARG A 509 -15.46 19.07 -6.15
CA ARG A 509 -16.42 20.19 -6.23
C ARG A 509 -16.41 21.14 -5.02
N SER A 510 -15.91 20.68 -3.87
CA SER A 510 -15.83 21.48 -2.64
C SER A 510 -14.55 22.32 -2.52
N ALA A 511 -13.58 22.17 -3.44
CA ALA A 511 -12.36 22.96 -3.41
C ALA A 511 -12.68 24.42 -3.76
N VAL A 512 -12.37 25.34 -2.85
CA VAL A 512 -12.49 26.78 -3.10
C VAL A 512 -11.23 27.25 -3.82
N ILE A 513 -11.38 27.73 -5.05
CA ILE A 513 -10.30 28.23 -5.90
C ILE A 513 -10.52 29.73 -6.08
N GLN A 514 -9.46 30.54 -5.99
CA GLN A 514 -9.56 31.96 -6.26
C GLN A 514 -9.75 32.19 -7.77
N GLU A 515 -10.50 33.22 -8.15
CA GLU A 515 -10.78 33.52 -9.56
C GLU A 515 -9.50 33.69 -10.39
N LYS A 516 -8.47 34.33 -9.80
CA LYS A 516 -7.15 34.48 -10.44
C LYS A 516 -6.50 33.13 -10.78
N ASP A 517 -6.60 32.16 -9.87
CA ASP A 517 -5.98 30.83 -10.01
C ASP A 517 -6.80 29.98 -10.99
N LYS A 518 -8.13 30.18 -11.00
CA LYS A 518 -9.06 29.59 -11.98
C LYS A 518 -8.74 30.05 -13.40
N ILE A 519 -8.51 31.35 -13.59
CA ILE A 519 -8.12 31.92 -14.89
C ILE A 519 -6.74 31.43 -15.32
N MET A 520 -5.75 31.42 -14.41
CA MET A 520 -4.41 30.90 -14.70
C MET A 520 -4.46 29.44 -15.16
N THR A 521 -5.22 28.60 -14.44
CA THR A 521 -5.45 27.20 -14.81
C THR A 521 -6.15 27.08 -16.16
N ALA A 522 -7.11 27.96 -16.47
CA ALA A 522 -7.79 27.96 -17.76
C ALA A 522 -6.87 28.29 -18.94
N TYR A 523 -5.92 29.21 -18.77
CA TYR A 523 -4.88 29.45 -19.77
C TYR A 523 -3.91 28.28 -19.89
N HIS A 524 -3.55 27.66 -18.77
CA HIS A 524 -2.68 26.48 -18.74
C HIS A 524 -3.31 25.29 -19.53
N GLU A 525 -4.53 24.89 -19.16
CA GLU A 525 -5.25 23.81 -19.84
C GLU A 525 -5.63 24.19 -21.28
N GLY A 526 -5.99 25.44 -21.51
CA GLY A 526 -6.24 25.97 -22.86
C GLY A 526 -4.99 25.86 -23.75
N GLY A 527 -3.80 26.08 -23.18
CA GLY A 527 -2.51 25.90 -23.85
C GLY A 527 -2.29 24.46 -24.29
N HIS A 528 -2.45 23.50 -23.37
CA HIS A 528 -2.36 22.07 -23.70
C HIS A 528 -3.37 21.66 -24.78
N ALA A 529 -4.63 22.05 -24.62
CA ALA A 529 -5.71 21.71 -25.53
C ALA A 529 -5.48 22.26 -26.94
N LEU A 530 -5.06 23.53 -27.06
CA LEU A 530 -4.84 24.17 -28.35
C LEU A 530 -3.64 23.58 -29.09
N VAL A 531 -2.53 23.33 -28.38
CA VAL A 531 -1.36 22.66 -28.98
C VAL A 531 -1.72 21.24 -29.42
N ALA A 532 -2.49 20.50 -28.61
CA ALA A 532 -2.92 19.15 -28.95
C ALA A 532 -3.81 19.09 -30.20
N LEU A 533 -4.71 20.07 -30.37
CA LEU A 533 -5.63 20.12 -31.52
C LEU A 533 -4.93 20.48 -32.84
N LEU A 534 -3.91 21.34 -32.78
CA LEU A 534 -3.27 21.90 -33.97
C LEU A 534 -1.99 21.16 -34.38
N THR A 535 -1.39 20.36 -33.49
CA THR A 535 -0.15 19.64 -33.77
C THR A 535 -0.43 18.30 -34.44
N GLU A 536 0.09 18.10 -35.64
CA GLU A 536 -0.05 16.84 -36.36
C GLU A 536 0.71 15.69 -35.66
N GLY A 537 0.07 14.52 -35.58
CA GLY A 537 0.67 13.31 -34.97
C GLY A 537 0.40 13.18 -33.48
N CYS A 538 -0.26 14.16 -32.86
CA CYS A 538 -0.76 14.06 -31.50
C CYS A 538 -1.96 13.10 -31.41
N ASP A 539 -2.19 12.54 -30.23
CA ASP A 539 -3.41 11.78 -29.96
C ASP A 539 -4.62 12.71 -29.92
N PRO A 540 -5.80 12.27 -30.40
CA PRO A 540 -6.99 13.10 -30.39
C PRO A 540 -7.35 13.59 -29.00
N LEU A 541 -7.66 14.88 -28.90
CA LEU A 541 -8.14 15.48 -27.67
C LEU A 541 -9.52 14.92 -27.32
N TYR A 542 -9.73 14.55 -26.05
CA TYR A 542 -11.03 14.06 -25.56
C TYR A 542 -11.76 15.15 -24.78
N LYS A 543 -11.16 15.63 -23.69
CA LYS A 543 -11.79 16.55 -22.75
C LYS A 543 -10.73 17.42 -22.06
N ALA A 544 -11.05 18.69 -21.84
CA ALA A 544 -10.26 19.61 -21.03
C ALA A 544 -11.12 20.14 -19.87
N THR A 545 -10.56 20.20 -18.66
CA THR A 545 -11.28 20.73 -17.50
C THR A 545 -10.36 21.46 -16.54
N ILE A 546 -10.88 22.53 -15.94
CA ILE A 546 -10.23 23.31 -14.87
C ILE A 546 -10.77 22.94 -13.48
N MET A 547 -11.56 21.87 -13.40
CA MET A 547 -12.06 21.35 -12.13
C MET A 547 -10.98 20.49 -11.48
N PRO A 548 -10.64 20.71 -10.20
CA PRO A 548 -9.61 19.93 -9.56
C PRO A 548 -9.99 18.45 -9.48
N ARG A 549 -9.07 17.59 -9.94
CA ARG A 549 -9.21 16.13 -9.92
C ARG A 549 -7.98 15.53 -9.27
N GLY A 550 -8.21 14.81 -8.16
CA GLY A 550 -7.11 14.27 -7.35
C GLY A 550 -6.12 15.35 -6.89
N HIS A 551 -4.89 15.25 -7.39
CA HIS A 551 -3.78 16.18 -7.13
C HIS A 551 -3.63 17.31 -8.16
N ALA A 552 -4.32 17.22 -9.30
CA ALA A 552 -4.26 18.21 -10.37
C ALA A 552 -5.34 19.29 -10.21
N LEU A 553 -5.02 20.54 -10.57
CA LEU A 553 -5.95 21.67 -10.53
C LEU A 553 -6.82 21.74 -11.80
N GLY A 554 -6.27 21.31 -12.93
CA GLY A 554 -6.95 21.05 -14.19
C GLY A 554 -6.33 19.83 -14.86
N ILE A 555 -6.99 19.31 -15.90
CA ILE A 555 -6.41 18.27 -16.74
C ILE A 555 -6.97 18.36 -18.16
N THR A 556 -6.06 18.24 -19.12
CA THR A 556 -6.35 18.07 -20.54
C THR A 556 -6.04 16.63 -20.92
N PHE A 557 -7.09 15.88 -21.26
CA PHE A 557 -6.97 14.45 -21.50
C PHE A 557 -7.07 14.12 -22.99
N GLN A 558 -6.09 13.36 -23.48
CA GLN A 558 -6.03 12.83 -24.85
C GLN A 558 -6.41 11.36 -24.85
N LEU A 559 -7.14 10.94 -25.88
CA LEU A 559 -7.60 9.56 -26.02
C LEU A 559 -7.22 9.04 -27.40
N PRO A 560 -6.37 8.00 -27.49
CA PRO A 560 -6.05 7.39 -28.78
C PRO A 560 -7.28 6.67 -29.35
N GLU A 561 -7.50 6.77 -30.66
CA GLU A 561 -8.62 6.10 -31.35
C GLU A 561 -8.46 4.56 -31.41
N MET A 562 -7.21 4.11 -31.43
CA MET A 562 -6.84 2.70 -31.54
C MET A 562 -5.76 2.39 -30.50
N ASP A 563 -5.76 1.15 -30.00
CA ASP A 563 -4.70 0.67 -29.11
C ASP A 563 -3.38 0.64 -29.89
N LYS A 564 -2.51 1.63 -29.65
CA LYS A 564 -1.19 1.72 -30.27
C LYS A 564 -0.20 0.89 -29.47
N VAL A 565 0.53 0.00 -30.14
CA VAL A 565 1.63 -0.77 -29.55
C VAL A 565 3.00 -0.09 -29.70
N SER A 566 3.13 0.87 -30.61
CA SER A 566 4.37 1.58 -30.91
C SER A 566 4.10 3.04 -31.26
N GLU A 567 4.99 3.94 -30.83
CA GLU A 567 4.91 5.37 -31.12
C GLU A 567 6.01 5.80 -32.12
N THR A 568 5.67 6.76 -32.99
CA THR A 568 6.63 7.33 -33.96
C THR A 568 7.37 8.52 -33.35
N LYS A 569 8.55 8.87 -33.89
CA LYS A 569 9.30 10.06 -33.47
C LYS A 569 8.44 11.33 -33.53
N LYS A 570 7.67 11.52 -34.61
CA LYS A 570 6.75 12.66 -34.76
C LYS A 570 5.68 12.68 -33.67
N GLY A 571 5.11 11.53 -33.31
CA GLY A 571 4.13 11.43 -32.22
C GLY A 571 4.72 11.78 -30.85
N LEU A 572 5.94 11.30 -30.58
CA LEU A 572 6.66 11.61 -29.35
C LEU A 572 7.02 13.10 -29.26
N GLU A 573 7.50 13.70 -30.34
CA GLU A 573 7.77 15.14 -30.43
C GLU A 573 6.50 15.97 -30.23
N ALA A 574 5.37 15.57 -30.84
CA ALA A 574 4.09 16.23 -30.64
C ALA A 574 3.62 16.15 -29.18
N ARG A 575 3.90 15.05 -28.49
CA ARG A 575 3.57 14.90 -27.06
C ARG A 575 4.43 15.82 -26.18
N ILE A 576 5.71 16.00 -26.51
CA ILE A 576 6.58 16.99 -25.85
C ILE A 576 6.05 18.41 -26.06
N ASP A 577 5.60 18.73 -27.29
CA ASP A 577 5.02 20.04 -27.61
C ASP A 577 3.78 20.32 -26.74
N VAL A 578 2.90 19.32 -26.60
CA VAL A 578 1.73 19.42 -25.71
C VAL A 578 2.16 19.61 -24.26
N CYS A 579 3.11 18.84 -23.72
CA CYS A 579 3.59 19.02 -22.34
C CYS A 579 4.15 20.43 -22.09
N MET A 580 4.73 21.08 -23.09
CA MET A 580 5.22 22.46 -22.96
C MET A 580 4.11 23.51 -23.12
N GLY A 581 2.96 23.14 -23.68
CA GLY A 581 1.86 24.05 -24.02
C GLY A 581 1.33 24.86 -22.84
N GLY A 582 1.08 24.25 -21.68
CA GLY A 582 0.56 24.94 -20.50
C GLY A 582 1.52 26.00 -19.95
N LYS A 583 2.80 25.63 -19.77
CA LYS A 583 3.85 26.56 -19.33
C LYS A 583 4.01 27.74 -20.28
N VAL A 584 4.06 27.47 -21.59
CA VAL A 584 4.22 28.51 -22.61
C VAL A 584 3.01 29.43 -22.64
N ALA A 585 1.79 28.91 -22.49
CA ALA A 585 0.59 29.73 -22.40
C ALA A 585 0.63 30.69 -21.20
N GLU A 586 1.04 30.21 -20.02
CA GLU A 586 1.25 31.07 -18.85
C GLU A 586 2.31 32.14 -19.11
N GLN A 587 3.46 31.76 -19.66
CA GLN A 587 4.57 32.67 -19.96
C GLN A 587 4.17 33.78 -20.94
N LEU A 588 3.35 33.45 -21.94
CA LEU A 588 2.85 34.42 -22.92
C LEU A 588 1.80 35.39 -22.35
N ILE A 589 1.14 35.05 -21.23
CA ILE A 589 0.07 35.86 -20.62
C ILE A 589 0.63 36.68 -19.46
N TYR A 590 1.38 36.04 -18.58
CA TYR A 590 1.84 36.58 -17.30
C TYR A 590 3.34 36.97 -17.31
N GLY A 591 4.06 36.68 -18.39
CA GLY A 591 5.51 36.88 -18.48
C GLY A 591 6.31 35.80 -17.74
N ASP A 592 7.64 35.90 -17.82
CA ASP A 592 8.57 34.91 -17.26
C ASP A 592 8.47 34.80 -15.73
N ASP A 593 8.26 35.92 -15.05
CA ASP A 593 8.12 35.99 -13.59
C ASP A 593 6.76 35.49 -13.10
N GLY A 594 5.78 35.39 -13.99
CA GLY A 594 4.39 35.01 -13.69
C GLY A 594 4.08 33.52 -13.89
N VAL A 595 5.07 32.72 -14.28
CA VAL A 595 4.90 31.27 -14.52
C VAL A 595 4.72 30.52 -13.20
N SER A 596 3.74 29.63 -13.15
CA SER A 596 3.38 28.87 -11.96
C SER A 596 4.23 27.61 -11.78
N THR A 597 4.20 27.05 -10.56
CA THR A 597 4.78 25.72 -10.28
C THR A 597 3.89 24.56 -10.76
N GLY A 598 2.69 24.86 -11.29
CA GLY A 598 1.74 23.87 -11.80
C GLY A 598 2.30 23.04 -12.95
N ALA A 599 3.13 23.64 -13.81
CA ALA A 599 3.77 22.97 -14.95
C ALA A 599 4.84 21.91 -14.58
N SER A 600 5.13 21.71 -13.29
CA SER A 600 6.20 20.80 -12.84
C SER A 600 5.97 19.35 -13.28
N SER A 601 4.72 18.88 -13.28
CA SER A 601 4.39 17.52 -13.74
C SER A 601 4.59 17.37 -15.24
N ASP A 602 4.20 18.36 -16.04
CA ASP A 602 4.34 18.31 -17.50
C ASP A 602 5.80 18.37 -17.93
N ILE A 603 6.62 19.17 -17.23
CA ILE A 603 8.07 19.19 -17.42
C ILE A 603 8.68 17.83 -17.11
N GLN A 604 8.25 17.19 -16.03
CA GLN A 604 8.74 15.84 -15.67
C GLN A 604 8.37 14.83 -16.77
N GLN A 605 7.13 14.85 -17.27
CA GLN A 605 6.68 13.97 -18.34
C GLN A 605 7.46 14.20 -19.64
N ALA A 606 7.62 15.45 -20.07
CA ALA A 606 8.41 15.80 -21.25
C ALA A 606 9.87 15.35 -21.11
N THR A 607 10.45 15.49 -19.92
CA THR A 607 11.83 15.08 -19.64
C THR A 607 12.00 13.57 -19.73
N ASN A 608 11.08 12.81 -19.13
CA ASN A 608 11.10 11.35 -19.20
C ASN A 608 10.93 10.86 -20.65
N LEU A 609 10.06 11.52 -21.42
CA LEU A 609 9.82 11.17 -22.81
C LEU A 609 11.03 11.46 -23.71
N ALA A 610 11.62 12.64 -23.57
CA ALA A 610 12.85 12.99 -24.28
C ALA A 610 14.00 12.05 -23.91
N TYR A 611 14.10 11.66 -22.63
CA TYR A 611 15.10 10.69 -22.19
C TYR A 611 14.87 9.31 -22.80
N HIS A 612 13.62 8.84 -22.87
CA HIS A 612 13.26 7.59 -23.55
C HIS A 612 13.60 7.64 -25.05
N MET A 613 13.26 8.73 -25.73
CA MET A 613 13.60 8.96 -27.15
C MET A 613 15.11 8.82 -27.41
N VAL A 614 15.93 9.40 -26.53
CA VAL A 614 17.38 9.42 -26.69
C VAL A 614 18.02 8.09 -26.30
N THR A 615 17.61 7.49 -25.18
CA THR A 615 18.35 6.38 -24.56
C THR A 615 17.85 4.98 -24.93
N GLN A 616 16.54 4.81 -25.14
CA GLN A 616 15.94 3.50 -25.42
C GLN A 616 15.50 3.38 -26.87
N ALA A 617 14.88 4.43 -27.41
CA ALA A 617 14.35 4.41 -28.77
C ALA A 617 15.37 4.76 -29.85
N GLY A 618 16.58 5.23 -29.47
CA GLY A 618 17.64 5.56 -30.42
C GLY A 618 17.27 6.66 -31.42
N MET A 619 16.42 7.61 -31.03
CA MET A 619 15.86 8.65 -31.92
C MET A 619 16.73 9.92 -32.02
N SER A 620 17.93 9.90 -31.46
CA SER A 620 18.93 10.97 -31.57
C SER A 620 19.95 10.66 -32.65
N GLU A 621 20.18 11.62 -33.55
CA GLU A 621 21.19 11.51 -34.61
C GLU A 621 22.62 11.55 -34.04
N LEU A 622 22.83 12.24 -32.92
CA LEU A 622 24.15 12.40 -32.30
C LEU A 622 24.65 11.11 -31.63
N LEU A 623 23.76 10.44 -30.89
CA LEU A 623 24.09 9.23 -30.13
C LEU A 623 23.84 7.94 -30.94
N GLY A 624 23.03 8.03 -31.99
CA GLY A 624 22.70 6.92 -32.89
C GLY A 624 21.74 5.89 -32.26
N ASN A 625 21.63 4.74 -32.94
CA ASN A 625 20.64 3.72 -32.62
C ASN A 625 21.19 2.69 -31.61
N ILE A 626 21.58 3.15 -30.43
CA ILE A 626 22.14 2.30 -29.36
C ILE A 626 21.31 2.40 -28.08
N ASP A 627 21.20 1.28 -27.34
CA ASP A 627 20.58 1.27 -26.01
C ASP A 627 21.56 1.80 -24.96
N LEU A 628 21.22 2.94 -24.38
CA LEU A 628 21.97 3.62 -23.33
C LEU A 628 21.30 3.50 -21.95
N ALA A 629 20.08 2.97 -21.87
CA ALA A 629 19.34 2.90 -20.62
C ALA A 629 19.76 1.69 -19.76
N THR A 630 19.88 0.50 -20.36
CA THR A 630 20.13 -0.75 -19.62
C THR A 630 21.42 -0.71 -18.79
N ASN A 631 22.46 -0.06 -19.29
CA ASN A 631 23.77 0.03 -18.63
C ASN A 631 24.13 1.47 -18.23
N TYR A 632 23.15 2.32 -17.93
CA TYR A 632 23.39 3.75 -17.67
C TYR A 632 24.52 4.03 -16.66
N ASN A 633 24.59 3.24 -15.58
CA ASN A 633 25.61 3.40 -14.54
C ASN A 633 27.04 3.12 -15.04
N ARG A 634 27.20 2.29 -16.07
CA ARG A 634 28.49 1.93 -16.67
C ARG A 634 28.90 2.87 -17.81
N LEU A 635 28.03 3.79 -18.23
CA LEU A 635 28.36 4.75 -19.29
C LEU A 635 29.43 5.75 -18.84
N SER A 636 30.21 6.21 -19.80
CA SER A 636 31.20 7.27 -19.59
C SER A 636 30.51 8.59 -19.20
N THR A 637 31.21 9.43 -18.44
CA THR A 637 30.70 10.76 -18.07
C THR A 637 30.43 11.64 -19.29
N GLU A 638 31.25 11.50 -20.35
CA GLU A 638 31.06 12.24 -21.60
C GLU A 638 29.77 11.82 -22.30
N THR A 639 29.50 10.51 -22.40
CA THR A 639 28.23 10.01 -22.96
C THR A 639 27.03 10.49 -22.16
N LYS A 640 27.11 10.48 -20.82
CA LYS A 640 26.04 11.01 -19.96
C LYS A 640 25.76 12.49 -20.21
N LYS A 641 26.81 13.30 -20.32
CA LYS A 641 26.70 14.72 -20.66
C LYS A 641 26.05 14.93 -22.04
N GLN A 642 26.40 14.10 -23.02
CA GLN A 642 25.79 14.14 -24.35
C GLN A 642 24.30 13.80 -24.30
N ILE A 643 23.89 12.78 -23.53
CA ILE A 643 22.48 12.44 -23.31
C ILE A 643 21.75 13.64 -22.71
N GLU A 644 22.26 14.23 -21.63
CA GLU A 644 21.62 15.39 -20.98
C GLU A 644 21.49 16.60 -21.91
N THR A 645 22.52 16.86 -22.72
CA THR A 645 22.53 17.96 -23.68
C THR A 645 21.47 17.74 -24.76
N GLU A 646 21.36 16.51 -25.26
CA GLU A 646 20.38 16.16 -26.29
C GLU A 646 18.94 16.18 -25.76
N VAL A 647 18.71 15.68 -24.54
CA VAL A 647 17.41 15.76 -23.88
C VAL A 647 16.97 17.22 -23.72
N ARG A 648 17.87 18.11 -23.27
CA ARG A 648 17.59 19.55 -23.17
C ARG A 648 17.24 20.12 -24.55
N ARG A 649 18.01 19.78 -25.59
CA ARG A 649 17.78 20.27 -26.96
C ARG A 649 16.37 19.91 -27.47
N ILE A 650 15.93 18.67 -27.23
CA ILE A 650 14.60 18.20 -27.66
C ILE A 650 13.48 18.98 -26.95
N ILE A 651 13.60 19.16 -25.63
CA ILE A 651 12.60 19.87 -24.82
C ILE A 651 12.52 21.35 -25.20
N GLU A 652 13.66 22.04 -25.32
CA GLU A 652 13.70 23.45 -25.72
C GLU A 652 13.15 23.63 -27.14
N ALA A 653 13.47 22.73 -28.08
CA ALA A 653 12.89 22.77 -29.41
C ALA A 653 11.36 22.58 -29.39
N GLY A 654 10.83 21.74 -28.50
CA GLY A 654 9.38 21.59 -28.33
C GLY A 654 8.72 22.82 -27.71
N LYS A 655 9.37 23.43 -26.72
CA LYS A 655 8.94 24.72 -26.15
C LYS A 655 8.89 25.82 -27.22
N ASP A 656 9.90 25.91 -28.08
CA ASP A 656 9.96 26.91 -29.15
C ASP A 656 8.84 26.70 -30.20
N ARG A 657 8.57 25.44 -30.58
CA ARG A 657 7.44 25.09 -31.46
C ARG A 657 6.09 25.48 -30.84
N ALA A 658 5.86 25.11 -29.58
CA ALA A 658 4.65 25.47 -28.85
C ALA A 658 4.49 27.00 -28.71
N THR A 659 5.59 27.72 -28.46
CA THR A 659 5.60 29.19 -28.37
C THR A 659 5.19 29.83 -29.68
N LYS A 660 5.75 29.37 -30.80
CA LYS A 660 5.38 29.87 -32.13
C LYS A 660 3.89 29.63 -32.40
N LEU A 661 3.41 28.42 -32.15
CA LEU A 661 2.02 28.03 -32.40
C LEU A 661 1.02 28.82 -31.55
N LEU A 662 1.29 28.97 -30.25
CA LEU A 662 0.41 29.71 -29.33
C LEU A 662 0.45 31.23 -29.58
N THR A 663 1.58 31.77 -30.08
CA THR A 663 1.68 33.19 -30.45
C THR A 663 0.87 33.48 -31.72
N GLU A 664 0.96 32.61 -32.74
CA GLU A 664 0.17 32.73 -33.98
C GLU A 664 -1.34 32.57 -33.73
N LYS A 665 -1.72 31.82 -32.68
CA LYS A 665 -3.10 31.45 -32.33
C LYS A 665 -3.60 32.05 -31.02
N ARG A 666 -3.10 33.23 -30.68
CA ARG A 666 -3.41 33.90 -29.41
C ARG A 666 -4.90 34.17 -29.22
N THR A 667 -5.59 34.59 -30.29
CA THR A 667 -7.03 34.88 -30.22
C THR A 667 -7.85 33.64 -29.89
N GLU A 668 -7.48 32.49 -30.43
CA GLU A 668 -8.13 31.20 -30.18
C GLU A 668 -7.86 30.72 -28.75
N LEU A 669 -6.65 30.94 -28.22
CA LEU A 669 -6.29 30.63 -26.84
C LEU A 669 -7.14 31.44 -25.84
N ASP A 670 -7.24 32.76 -26.02
CA ASP A 670 -8.00 33.64 -25.12
C ASP A 670 -9.49 33.25 -25.08
N ARG A 671 -10.05 32.88 -26.24
CA ARG A 671 -11.43 32.38 -26.35
C ARG A 671 -11.63 31.05 -25.63
N LEU A 672 -10.69 30.12 -25.79
CA LEU A 672 -10.75 28.82 -25.15
C LEU A 672 -10.64 28.94 -23.63
N ALA A 673 -9.71 29.76 -23.14
CA ALA A 673 -9.55 30.04 -21.71
C ALA A 673 -10.82 30.68 -21.13
N THR A 674 -11.40 31.68 -21.81
CA THR A 674 -12.66 32.31 -21.37
C THR A 674 -13.79 31.28 -21.29
N ALA A 675 -13.92 30.41 -22.29
CA ALA A 675 -14.93 29.35 -22.28
C ALA A 675 -14.68 28.33 -21.16
N LEU A 676 -13.43 27.97 -20.87
CA LEU A 676 -13.10 27.08 -19.74
C LEU A 676 -13.48 27.71 -18.40
N VAL A 677 -13.28 29.02 -18.21
CA VAL A 677 -13.73 29.71 -16.99
C VAL A 677 -15.26 29.71 -16.86
N GLU A 678 -15.98 29.90 -17.98
CA GLU A 678 -17.46 29.93 -18.01
C GLU A 678 -18.10 28.54 -17.82
N TYR A 679 -17.55 27.49 -18.42
CA TYR A 679 -18.18 26.15 -18.49
C TYR A 679 -17.44 25.07 -17.68
N GLU A 680 -16.24 25.34 -17.17
CA GLU A 680 -15.37 24.49 -16.32
C GLU A 680 -14.85 23.18 -16.95
N THR A 681 -15.57 22.63 -17.92
CA THR A 681 -15.22 21.44 -18.68
C THR A 681 -15.66 21.65 -20.13
N LEU A 682 -14.83 21.24 -21.09
CA LEU A 682 -15.15 21.25 -22.52
C LEU A 682 -14.74 19.91 -23.16
N ASP A 683 -15.62 19.36 -23.99
CA ASP A 683 -15.34 18.20 -24.85
C ASP A 683 -14.69 18.64 -26.17
N LYS A 684 -14.07 17.71 -26.90
CA LYS A 684 -13.43 17.97 -28.20
C LYS A 684 -14.29 18.81 -29.15
N GLU A 685 -15.52 18.37 -29.41
CA GLU A 685 -16.43 19.04 -30.34
C GLU A 685 -16.83 20.44 -29.87
N GLU A 686 -16.91 20.64 -28.55
CA GLU A 686 -17.20 21.93 -27.95
C GLU A 686 -16.01 22.88 -28.07
N MET A 687 -14.79 22.38 -27.84
CA MET A 687 -13.55 23.14 -28.02
C MET A 687 -13.38 23.61 -29.46
N GLU A 688 -13.62 22.74 -30.44
CA GLU A 688 -13.57 23.13 -31.86
C GLU A 688 -14.58 24.23 -32.22
N LYS A 689 -15.80 24.18 -31.67
CA LYS A 689 -16.82 25.22 -31.85
C LYS A 689 -16.39 26.56 -31.22
N VAL A 690 -15.86 26.50 -30.00
CA VAL A 690 -15.36 27.68 -29.27
C VAL A 690 -14.20 28.34 -30.01
N ILE A 691 -13.28 27.54 -30.56
CA ILE A 691 -12.16 28.02 -31.38
C ILE A 691 -12.68 28.74 -32.64
N ARG A 692 -13.71 28.18 -33.30
CA ARG A 692 -14.26 28.76 -34.55
C ARG A 692 -14.97 30.08 -34.38
N GLY A 693 -15.70 30.31 -33.29
CA GLY A 693 -16.69 31.40 -33.35
C GLY A 693 -17.90 31.20 -32.47
N GLU A 694 -18.27 29.95 -32.28
CA GLU A 694 -19.65 29.59 -32.05
C GLU A 694 -19.95 29.54 -30.56
N LYS A 695 -21.11 30.08 -30.16
CA LYS A 695 -21.61 29.93 -28.79
C LYS A 695 -22.12 28.50 -28.60
N LEU A 696 -21.93 27.95 -27.40
CA LEU A 696 -22.46 26.65 -27.01
C LEU A 696 -23.87 26.84 -26.41
N PRO A 697 -24.96 26.55 -27.14
CA PRO A 697 -26.31 26.94 -26.71
C PRO A 697 -26.91 26.05 -25.62
N ASN A 698 -26.43 24.81 -25.46
CA ASN A 698 -27.07 23.79 -24.63
C ASN A 698 -26.31 23.46 -23.33
N LYS A 699 -25.28 24.23 -22.96
CA LYS A 699 -24.47 23.97 -21.76
C LYS A 699 -24.80 24.98 -20.67
N LEU A 700 -25.12 24.46 -19.48
CA LEU A 700 -25.33 25.31 -18.30
C LEU A 700 -24.01 26.02 -17.98
N LYS A 701 -24.04 27.35 -17.94
CA LYS A 701 -22.92 28.14 -17.43
C LYS A 701 -22.68 27.80 -15.97
N ALA A 702 -21.42 27.70 -15.55
CA ALA A 702 -21.10 27.60 -14.13
C ALA A 702 -21.68 28.85 -13.44
N SER A 703 -22.60 28.63 -12.51
CA SER A 703 -23.26 29.73 -11.79
C SER A 703 -22.20 30.48 -10.98
N SER A 704 -21.80 31.66 -11.46
CA SER A 704 -20.78 32.49 -10.82
C SER A 704 -21.26 33.20 -9.55
N ASP A 705 -22.35 32.75 -8.91
CA ASP A 705 -22.95 33.50 -7.78
C ASP A 705 -23.87 32.64 -6.89
N THR A 706 -23.41 31.47 -6.43
CA THR A 706 -24.04 30.87 -5.24
C THR A 706 -23.20 31.26 -4.02
N PRO A 707 -23.67 32.14 -3.13
CA PRO A 707 -23.03 32.35 -1.85
C PRO A 707 -22.91 30.99 -1.17
N VAL A 708 -21.69 30.65 -0.79
CA VAL A 708 -21.37 29.49 0.04
C VAL A 708 -22.33 29.48 1.22
N LYS A 709 -23.31 28.56 1.22
CA LYS A 709 -23.97 28.16 2.46
C LYS A 709 -22.89 27.43 3.26
N LEU A 710 -22.22 28.18 4.13
CA LEU A 710 -21.50 27.59 5.25
C LEU A 710 -22.49 26.64 5.94
N PRO A 711 -22.18 25.34 6.12
CA PRO A 711 -22.93 24.54 7.06
C PRO A 711 -22.79 25.25 8.41
N GLY A 712 -23.88 25.86 8.86
CA GLY A 712 -23.93 26.48 10.18
C GLY A 712 -23.56 25.40 11.18
N VAL A 713 -22.39 25.54 11.81
CA VAL A 713 -22.09 24.83 13.04
C VAL A 713 -23.22 25.21 13.98
N PRO A 714 -24.04 24.26 14.49
CA PRO A 714 -24.97 24.58 15.54
C PRO A 714 -24.13 25.00 16.73
N LEU A 715 -24.11 26.30 17.03
CA LEU A 715 -23.62 26.77 18.31
C LEU A 715 -24.47 26.07 19.37
N PRO A 716 -23.85 25.43 20.39
CA PRO A 716 -24.63 24.91 21.51
C PRO A 716 -25.42 26.06 22.16
N PRO A 717 -26.65 25.81 22.64
CA PRO A 717 -27.48 26.85 23.21
C PRO A 717 -26.74 27.53 24.37
N ALA A 718 -26.67 28.86 24.31
CA ALA A 718 -26.12 29.68 25.37
C ALA A 718 -26.86 29.39 26.68
N ILE A 719 -26.12 28.97 27.70
CA ILE A 719 -26.61 28.84 29.06
C ILE A 719 -27.02 30.25 29.52
N GLY A 720 -28.31 30.40 29.82
CA GLY A 720 -28.92 31.68 30.18
C GLY A 720 -28.32 32.27 31.44
N VAL A 721 -27.87 33.52 31.33
CA VAL A 721 -27.71 34.42 32.48
C VAL A 721 -29.07 35.13 32.65
N PRO A 722 -29.66 35.18 33.86
CA PRO A 722 -30.96 35.81 34.06
C PRO A 722 -30.87 37.34 33.94
N PRO A 723 -31.94 38.01 33.51
CA PRO A 723 -31.92 39.44 33.21
C PRO A 723 -31.98 40.31 34.47
N PRO A 724 -31.42 41.53 34.44
CA PRO A 724 -31.60 42.50 35.51
C PRO A 724 -32.98 43.17 35.43
N VAL A 725 -33.50 43.51 36.60
CA VAL A 725 -34.81 44.09 36.87
C VAL A 725 -34.90 45.53 36.35
N GLY A 726 -36.10 45.93 35.93
CA GLY A 726 -36.37 47.07 35.06
C GLY A 726 -36.35 48.46 35.70
N GLY A 727 -36.44 49.46 34.81
CA GLY A 727 -36.63 50.87 35.11
C GLY A 727 -36.97 51.64 33.83
N GLN A 728 -38.22 52.07 33.72
CA GLN A 728 -38.81 52.93 32.68
C GLN A 728 -38.66 54.43 33.08
N PRO A 729 -39.09 55.44 32.29
CA PRO A 729 -38.60 55.90 30.99
C PRO A 729 -38.34 57.44 30.97
N GLY A 730 -37.68 57.97 29.92
CA GLY A 730 -37.91 59.37 29.48
C GLY A 730 -36.68 60.21 29.07
N GLY A 731 -36.85 60.96 27.98
CA GLY A 731 -36.40 62.36 27.89
C GLY A 731 -35.07 62.71 27.21
N GLN A 732 -35.18 63.22 25.97
CA GLN A 732 -34.53 64.42 25.39
C GLN A 732 -33.00 64.69 25.50
N GLY A 733 -32.43 65.08 24.35
CA GLY A 733 -31.27 65.99 24.18
C GLY A 733 -29.90 65.29 24.27
N GLY A 734 -28.90 65.50 23.43
CA GLY A 734 -28.55 66.64 22.58
C GLY A 734 -27.09 67.03 22.87
N GLY A 735 -26.23 67.05 21.85
CA GLY A 735 -24.84 67.53 21.88
C GLY A 735 -23.83 66.55 22.52
N ASP A 736 -22.55 66.50 22.16
CA ASP A 736 -21.77 67.19 21.14
C ASP A 736 -20.43 66.42 21.00
N VAL A 737 -19.77 66.65 19.88
CA VAL A 737 -18.43 66.19 19.43
C VAL A 737 -17.31 66.34 20.50
N PRO A 738 -16.17 65.60 20.44
CA PRO A 738 -15.16 65.82 19.38
C PRO A 738 -14.42 64.57 18.85
N ARG A 739 -14.09 64.58 17.55
CA ARG A 739 -12.87 63.96 16.98
C ARG A 739 -11.69 64.92 17.25
N PRO A 740 -10.40 64.50 17.36
CA PRO A 740 -9.59 64.21 16.16
C PRO A 740 -8.39 63.22 16.31
N TYR A 741 -8.16 62.43 15.22
CA TYR A 741 -6.90 62.12 14.50
C TYR A 741 -5.67 61.48 15.21
N PRO A 742 -4.63 61.00 14.47
CA PRO A 742 -4.57 60.40 13.13
C PRO A 742 -3.60 59.18 13.03
N ALA A 743 -3.48 58.67 11.81
CA ALA A 743 -2.47 57.73 11.31
C ALA A 743 -1.01 58.22 11.40
N GLY A 744 -0.06 57.29 11.24
CA GLY A 744 1.31 57.62 10.82
C GLY A 744 2.31 56.48 11.03
N ASN A 745 2.70 55.84 9.92
CA ASN A 745 3.97 55.10 9.78
C ASN A 745 5.17 56.06 9.99
N PRO A 746 6.39 55.55 10.26
CA PRO A 746 7.21 54.88 9.23
C PRO A 746 7.27 53.37 9.32
#